data_AF-F9EIH6-F1
#
_entry.id   AF-F9EIH6-F1
#
_cell.length_a   1.000
_cell.length_b   1.000
_cell.length_c   1.000
_cell.angle_alpha   90.00
_cell.angle_beta   90.00
_cell.angle_gamma   90.00
#
_symmetry.space_group_name_H-M   'P 1'
#
loop_
_entity.id
_entity.type
_entity.pdbx_description
1 polymer ?
#
loop_
_entity_poly.entity_id
_entity_poly.type
_entity_poly.pdbx_seq_one_letter_code
_entity_poly.pdbx_strand_id
1 'polypeptide(L)'
;MKVMAQIAMIMNLDKCIGCHTCSVTCKQAWTNREGTEYMWFNNVETRPGVGYPRGWENQERWRGGWTRTSGGRLVPRSGGRLRRLAQIFANPDMPGVEDYYEPWTYEYDKLLSAPKDSPTLPVARAKSQLTGEYMPTIAWGPNWDDDLGGSTETMADDPVLTGMSRKVATQIDQTFMFYLPRICEHCLNPTCVSACPSGAMYKRAEDGIVLVDQDACRGWRMCVSACPYKKVYFNHVTGKAEKCTLCYPRLEIGQPTVCSETCVGRLRYLGVLLYDADRVSQAAATPDPQDLYAAQREILLDPRDPEVISAARDEGIPASWITAAQDSPIWDLIETYEVALPLHPEYRTVHPAAEPRRRRGRGRGPGRGGPQGAADGRGGDAHPAGVPGGAADRRGYGPGRALPAASGRHALAYARGSTGSRGRPRHRRLGGPGRGGGGGLVPSAGHRQVRRPLRHPHHQAGGSPRHEGHGRGCAHAPGRGGPSRLPRRRRLLPRAVGLRPGGAAAADDAPRPRALRGPGSDRGGPGGRRTLTVARMMVPVPSFVRAPHPLTPPDPVALTAPQRATAHMAASLLLDYPGEDVLDGRLRAVGAALAGPDAPPAEVAAPIEAFMDAARSRGPRALAEHYVETFDRRRRCCLYLTYYAVGDTRHRGAALLAFKQALSAAGYEMAVDELPDYLPVVLELSARSGDEVAQTLLSSHREGIEVLRSALVDAGSPYARLVEAVSMTLPEIDAATADRVRALVAAGPPTETVGVTDTLPFPSTPIAAAAHAAAGPDLLVSLTQSASRERRS
;
A
#
# COMPACT_ATOMS: atom_id res chain seq x y z
N MET A 1 -27.31 -30.93 0.09
CA MET A 1 -26.23 -29.95 0.31
C MET A 1 -25.30 -30.11 -0.86
N LYS A 2 -25.15 -29.06 -1.66
CA LYS A 2 -24.27 -29.08 -2.82
C LYS A 2 -22.99 -28.34 -2.48
N VAL A 3 -21.97 -29.08 -2.06
CA VAL A 3 -20.70 -28.49 -1.63
C VAL A 3 -19.94 -27.99 -2.86
N MET A 4 -19.58 -26.71 -2.86
CA MET A 4 -18.68 -26.12 -3.84
C MET A 4 -17.52 -25.42 -3.13
N ALA A 5 -16.38 -25.31 -3.84
CA ALA A 5 -15.21 -24.60 -3.35
C ALA A 5 -15.05 -23.24 -4.05
N GLN A 6 -14.49 -22.27 -3.33
CA GLN A 6 -14.06 -21.00 -3.92
C GLN A 6 -12.75 -20.50 -3.30
N ILE A 7 -11.86 -19.96 -4.13
CA ILE A 7 -10.76 -19.10 -3.65
C ILE A 7 -11.29 -17.70 -3.39
N ALA A 8 -11.04 -17.20 -2.18
CA ALA A 8 -11.52 -15.92 -1.72
C ALA A 8 -10.41 -15.09 -1.04
N MET A 9 -10.70 -13.81 -0.76
CA MET A 9 -9.73 -12.85 -0.24
C MET A 9 -10.28 -12.09 0.98
N ILE A 10 -9.46 -11.88 1.99
CA ILE A 10 -9.71 -10.93 3.07
C ILE A 10 -8.70 -9.80 3.01
N MET A 11 -9.15 -8.57 3.25
CA MET A 11 -8.32 -7.36 3.16
C MET A 11 -8.30 -6.63 4.51
N ASN A 12 -7.17 -6.70 5.21
CA ASN A 12 -6.99 -6.04 6.50
C ASN A 12 -6.81 -4.52 6.36
N LEU A 13 -7.91 -3.77 6.47
CA LEU A 13 -7.88 -2.30 6.33
C LEU A 13 -7.02 -1.61 7.40
N ASP A 14 -6.90 -2.18 8.62
CA ASP A 14 -6.00 -1.65 9.66
C ASP A 14 -4.51 -1.69 9.25
N LYS A 15 -4.17 -2.45 8.20
CA LYS A 15 -2.82 -2.56 7.61
C LYS A 15 -2.72 -1.91 6.22
N CYS A 16 -3.78 -1.28 5.72
CA CYS A 16 -3.72 -0.61 4.43
C CYS A 16 -3.01 0.75 4.57
N ILE A 17 -2.00 0.97 3.74
CA ILE A 17 -1.13 2.15 3.75
C ILE A 17 -1.28 3.01 2.49
N GLY A 18 -2.37 2.87 1.74
CA GLY A 18 -2.66 3.69 0.56
C GLY A 18 -1.74 3.51 -0.66
N CYS A 19 -0.58 2.87 -0.53
CA CYS A 19 0.54 2.84 -1.51
C CYS A 19 0.28 2.44 -2.99
N HIS A 20 -0.94 2.07 -3.39
CA HIS A 20 -1.34 1.70 -4.77
C HIS A 20 -0.52 0.61 -5.49
N THR A 21 0.49 -0.03 -4.87
CA THR A 21 1.34 -1.05 -5.52
C THR A 21 0.52 -2.18 -6.12
N CYS A 22 -0.53 -2.62 -5.41
CA CYS A 22 -1.46 -3.64 -5.88
C CYS A 22 -2.34 -3.22 -7.07
N SER A 23 -2.55 -1.92 -7.29
CA SER A 23 -3.20 -1.34 -8.47
C SER A 23 -2.24 -1.33 -9.66
N VAL A 24 -1.01 -0.82 -9.46
CA VAL A 24 0.03 -0.72 -10.48
C VAL A 24 0.42 -2.11 -11.02
N THR A 25 0.66 -3.09 -10.15
CA THR A 25 1.07 -4.44 -10.60
C THR A 25 -0.07 -5.17 -11.32
N CYS A 26 -1.32 -4.98 -10.90
CA CYS A 26 -2.49 -5.48 -11.60
C CYS A 26 -2.66 -4.81 -12.98
N LYS A 27 -2.43 -3.49 -13.05
CA LYS A 27 -2.48 -2.69 -14.28
C LYS A 27 -1.46 -3.19 -15.31
N GLN A 28 -0.20 -3.32 -14.91
CA GLN A 28 0.88 -3.78 -15.80
C GLN A 28 0.73 -5.24 -16.23
N ALA A 29 0.14 -6.10 -15.40
CA ALA A 29 -0.08 -7.51 -15.75
C ALA A 29 -1.27 -7.74 -16.69
N TRP A 30 -2.33 -6.89 -16.65
CA TRP A 30 -3.61 -7.24 -17.27
C TRP A 30 -4.28 -6.12 -18.10
N THR A 31 -4.10 -4.84 -17.77
CA THR A 31 -4.85 -3.70 -18.37
C THR A 31 -3.95 -2.56 -18.87
N ASN A 32 -2.76 -2.90 -19.38
CA ASN A 32 -1.85 -1.99 -20.09
C ASN A 32 -2.08 -1.97 -21.62
N ARG A 33 -3.20 -2.52 -22.09
CA ARG A 33 -3.59 -2.60 -23.51
C ARG A 33 -4.47 -1.43 -23.92
N GLU A 34 -4.45 -1.11 -25.21
CA GLU A 34 -5.40 -0.15 -25.79
C GLU A 34 -6.86 -0.55 -25.49
N GLY A 35 -7.69 0.45 -25.17
CA GLY A 35 -9.06 0.26 -24.70
C GLY A 35 -9.19 -0.19 -23.25
N THR A 36 -8.09 -0.42 -22.52
CA THR A 36 -8.09 -0.80 -21.09
C THR A 36 -7.34 0.19 -20.19
N GLU A 37 -6.88 1.31 -20.74
CA GLU A 37 -6.06 2.36 -20.11
C GLU A 37 -6.80 3.02 -18.96
N TYR A 38 -8.11 3.27 -19.12
CA TYR A 38 -8.95 3.78 -18.05
C TYR A 38 -9.29 2.72 -16.98
N MET A 39 -9.06 1.42 -17.24
CA MET A 39 -9.50 0.31 -16.36
C MET A 39 -8.51 -0.02 -15.23
N TRP A 40 -9.05 -0.04 -14.01
CA TRP A 40 -8.35 -0.44 -12.79
C TRP A 40 -9.05 -1.62 -12.11
N PHE A 41 -8.76 -2.85 -12.56
CA PHE A 41 -9.30 -4.08 -11.99
C PHE A 41 -9.08 -4.17 -10.48
N ASN A 42 -7.87 -3.82 -10.03
CA ASN A 42 -7.60 -3.40 -8.66
C ASN A 42 -7.43 -1.87 -8.62
N ASN A 43 -8.16 -1.21 -7.74
CA ASN A 43 -7.92 0.19 -7.37
C ASN A 43 -7.88 0.30 -5.83
N VAL A 44 -7.39 1.42 -5.32
CA VAL A 44 -7.52 1.80 -3.91
C VAL A 44 -8.21 3.16 -3.90
N GLU A 45 -9.05 3.41 -2.89
CA GLU A 45 -9.80 4.65 -2.71
C GLU A 45 -9.52 5.20 -1.31
N THR A 46 -9.33 6.50 -1.17
CA THR A 46 -9.35 7.13 0.15
C THR A 46 -10.80 7.32 0.59
N ARG A 47 -11.08 7.12 1.89
CA ARG A 47 -12.40 7.28 2.49
C ARG A 47 -12.38 8.17 3.73
N PRO A 48 -13.28 9.16 3.86
CA PRO A 48 -14.41 9.47 2.96
C PRO A 48 -13.99 9.96 1.57
N GLY A 49 -14.81 9.66 0.57
CA GLY A 49 -14.50 9.91 -0.84
C GLY A 49 -15.55 9.31 -1.80
N VAL A 50 -15.57 9.81 -3.03
CA VAL A 50 -16.54 9.39 -4.07
C VAL A 50 -16.14 8.07 -4.74
N GLY A 51 -14.86 7.69 -4.63
CA GLY A 51 -14.33 6.44 -5.18
C GLY A 51 -14.39 6.35 -6.71
N TYR A 52 -14.19 5.13 -7.23
CA TYR A 52 -13.97 4.92 -8.67
C TYR A 52 -14.81 3.75 -9.23
N PRO A 53 -15.71 3.98 -10.22
CA PRO A 53 -16.14 5.29 -10.73
C PRO A 53 -16.83 6.13 -9.64
N ARG A 54 -16.95 7.43 -9.88
CA ARG A 54 -17.51 8.40 -8.93
C ARG A 54 -18.91 8.00 -8.47
N GLY A 55 -19.07 7.91 -7.15
CA GLY A 55 -20.33 7.56 -6.49
C GLY A 55 -20.81 6.15 -6.80
N TRP A 56 -19.91 5.19 -7.08
CA TRP A 56 -20.27 3.81 -7.48
C TRP A 56 -21.22 3.10 -6.49
N GLU A 57 -21.21 3.49 -5.21
CA GLU A 57 -22.07 2.97 -4.15
C GLU A 57 -23.55 3.41 -4.28
N ASN A 58 -23.82 4.50 -5.00
CA ASN A 58 -25.17 5.02 -5.19
C ASN A 58 -25.98 4.15 -6.16
N GLN A 59 -26.60 3.08 -5.64
CA GLN A 59 -27.44 2.19 -6.45
C GLN A 59 -28.82 2.77 -6.80
N GLU A 60 -29.17 3.98 -6.32
CA GLU A 60 -30.34 4.72 -6.82
C GLU A 60 -30.06 5.36 -8.17
N ARG A 61 -28.85 5.91 -8.36
CA ARG A 61 -28.30 6.29 -9.67
C ARG A 61 -28.04 5.06 -10.52
N TRP A 62 -27.22 4.13 -10.01
CA TRP A 62 -26.59 3.10 -10.84
C TRP A 62 -27.34 1.79 -11.06
N ARG A 63 -28.45 1.56 -10.34
CA ARG A 63 -29.30 0.37 -10.46
C ARG A 63 -28.56 -0.98 -10.43
N GLY A 64 -27.44 -1.06 -9.72
CA GLY A 64 -26.66 -2.28 -9.54
C GLY A 64 -27.22 -3.20 -8.45
N GLY A 65 -26.79 -4.46 -8.46
CA GLY A 65 -27.17 -5.45 -7.45
C GLY A 65 -28.60 -5.97 -7.61
N TRP A 66 -29.14 -6.55 -6.54
CA TRP A 66 -30.48 -7.15 -6.53
C TRP A 66 -31.48 -6.39 -5.67
N THR A 67 -32.76 -6.48 -6.04
CA THR A 67 -33.91 -6.03 -5.27
C THR A 67 -34.76 -7.25 -4.92
N ARG A 68 -35.13 -7.37 -3.64
CA ARG A 68 -36.09 -8.37 -3.16
C ARG A 68 -37.51 -7.85 -3.39
N THR A 69 -38.33 -8.64 -4.08
CA THR A 69 -39.77 -8.34 -4.25
C THR A 69 -40.54 -8.64 -2.96
N SER A 70 -41.77 -8.14 -2.83
CA SER A 70 -42.66 -8.44 -1.70
C SER A 70 -42.85 -9.96 -1.50
N GLY A 71 -43.08 -10.69 -2.59
CA GLY A 71 -43.15 -12.16 -2.64
C GLY A 71 -41.79 -12.87 -2.52
N GLY A 72 -40.75 -12.23 -2.00
CA GLY A 72 -39.46 -12.83 -1.67
C GLY A 72 -38.50 -13.11 -2.82
N ARG A 73 -38.97 -13.17 -4.07
CA ARG A 73 -38.11 -13.38 -5.25
C ARG A 73 -37.13 -12.22 -5.45
N LEU A 74 -35.88 -12.53 -5.78
CA LEU A 74 -34.88 -11.55 -6.21
C LEU A 74 -35.02 -11.20 -7.71
N VAL A 75 -34.88 -9.92 -8.03
CA VAL A 75 -34.74 -9.41 -9.41
C VAL A 75 -33.56 -8.43 -9.45
N PRO A 76 -32.77 -8.34 -10.54
CA PRO A 76 -31.74 -7.32 -10.65
C PRO A 76 -32.35 -5.92 -10.55
N ARG A 77 -31.66 -4.97 -9.91
CA ARG A 77 -32.17 -3.61 -9.66
C ARG A 77 -32.35 -2.79 -10.96
N SER A 78 -31.67 -3.17 -12.05
CA SER A 78 -31.91 -2.71 -13.43
C SER A 78 -33.19 -3.28 -14.09
N GLY A 79 -33.92 -4.18 -13.40
CA GLY A 79 -35.24 -4.67 -13.79
C GLY A 79 -35.31 -6.15 -14.16
N GLY A 80 -36.45 -6.55 -14.76
CA GLY A 80 -36.65 -7.89 -15.31
C GLY A 80 -35.97 -8.10 -16.67
N ARG A 81 -36.04 -9.33 -17.20
CA ARG A 81 -35.49 -9.67 -18.54
C ARG A 81 -36.06 -8.78 -19.66
N LEU A 82 -37.39 -8.56 -19.66
CA LEU A 82 -38.06 -7.71 -20.66
C LEU A 82 -37.59 -6.26 -20.63
N ARG A 83 -37.48 -5.64 -19.44
CA ARG A 83 -36.98 -4.26 -19.29
C ARG A 83 -35.54 -4.12 -19.80
N ARG A 84 -34.65 -5.06 -19.45
CA ARG A 84 -33.27 -5.05 -19.99
C ARG A 84 -33.22 -5.24 -21.50
N LEU A 85 -34.11 -6.04 -22.09
CA LEU A 85 -34.17 -6.21 -23.54
C LEU A 85 -34.67 -4.93 -24.23
N ALA A 86 -35.65 -4.23 -23.66
CA ALA A 86 -36.09 -2.92 -24.17
C ALA A 86 -34.98 -1.84 -24.08
N GLN A 87 -34.12 -1.92 -23.07
CA GLN A 87 -32.97 -1.04 -22.85
C GLN A 87 -31.67 -1.52 -23.55
N ILE A 88 -31.72 -2.53 -24.43
CA ILE A 88 -30.49 -3.11 -25.01
C ILE A 88 -29.77 -2.17 -26.00
N PHE A 89 -30.51 -1.27 -26.65
CA PHE A 89 -29.97 -0.30 -27.61
C PHE A 89 -29.26 0.88 -26.94
N ALA A 90 -29.73 1.28 -25.75
CA ALA A 90 -29.14 2.32 -24.92
C ALA A 90 -29.37 1.99 -23.45
N ASN A 91 -28.29 1.70 -22.71
CA ASN A 91 -28.32 1.39 -21.29
C ASN A 91 -28.25 2.70 -20.48
N PRO A 92 -29.36 3.21 -19.91
CA PRO A 92 -29.37 4.52 -19.25
C PRO A 92 -28.66 4.53 -17.90
N ASP A 93 -28.42 3.35 -17.32
CA ASP A 93 -27.78 3.17 -16.01
C ASP A 93 -26.25 2.94 -16.14
N MET A 94 -25.67 3.08 -17.34
CA MET A 94 -24.24 2.87 -17.59
C MET A 94 -23.41 4.09 -17.19
N PRO A 95 -22.32 3.95 -16.41
CA PRO A 95 -21.38 5.04 -16.17
C PRO A 95 -20.67 5.46 -17.45
N GLY A 96 -20.56 6.77 -17.66
CA GLY A 96 -19.81 7.36 -18.76
C GLY A 96 -18.31 7.37 -18.49
N VAL A 97 -17.52 7.88 -19.45
CA VAL A 97 -16.06 8.02 -19.28
C VAL A 97 -15.74 9.03 -18.18
N GLU A 98 -16.55 10.07 -18.07
CA GLU A 98 -16.51 11.13 -17.09
C GLU A 98 -16.74 10.64 -15.65
N ASP A 99 -17.45 9.52 -15.45
CA ASP A 99 -17.59 8.91 -14.12
C ASP A 99 -16.33 8.15 -13.71
N TYR A 100 -15.50 7.71 -14.66
CA TYR A 100 -14.19 7.12 -14.41
C TYR A 100 -13.11 8.22 -14.44
N TYR A 101 -12.59 8.51 -15.63
CA TYR A 101 -11.75 9.63 -16.04
C TYR A 101 -11.46 9.46 -17.55
N GLU A 102 -11.17 10.55 -18.25
CA GLU A 102 -10.59 10.47 -19.60
C GLU A 102 -9.09 10.10 -19.47
N PRO A 103 -8.63 8.94 -19.98
CA PRO A 103 -7.22 8.57 -19.89
C PRO A 103 -6.35 9.53 -20.70
N TRP A 104 -5.25 10.00 -20.12
CA TRP A 104 -4.32 10.93 -20.75
C TRP A 104 -2.89 10.39 -20.78
N THR A 105 -2.09 10.87 -21.72
CA THR A 105 -0.64 10.66 -21.81
C THR A 105 0.05 12.02 -21.97
N TYR A 106 1.37 12.05 -22.04
CA TYR A 106 2.15 13.26 -22.25
C TYR A 106 3.09 13.14 -23.46
N GLU A 107 3.35 14.26 -24.13
CA GLU A 107 4.31 14.34 -25.23
C GLU A 107 5.76 14.40 -24.71
N TYR A 108 6.24 13.31 -24.11
CA TYR A 108 7.60 13.23 -23.56
C TYR A 108 8.68 13.49 -24.63
N ASP A 109 8.46 13.03 -25.87
CA ASP A 109 9.40 13.24 -26.99
C ASP A 109 9.69 14.71 -27.27
N LYS A 110 8.77 15.64 -26.96
CA LYS A 110 9.00 17.08 -27.13
C LYS A 110 10.01 17.67 -26.16
N LEU A 111 10.26 17.01 -25.02
CA LEU A 111 11.32 17.42 -24.10
C LEU A 111 12.71 17.11 -24.69
N LEU A 112 12.81 16.11 -25.56
CA LEU A 112 14.05 15.63 -26.16
C LEU A 112 14.29 16.18 -27.58
N SER A 113 13.21 16.43 -28.33
CA SER A 113 13.22 16.87 -29.74
C SER A 113 13.00 18.38 -29.95
N ALA A 114 12.88 19.16 -28.87
CA ALA A 114 12.72 20.61 -28.99
C ALA A 114 13.93 21.27 -29.70
N PRO A 115 13.69 22.18 -30.66
CA PRO A 115 14.77 22.97 -31.27
C PRO A 115 15.56 23.76 -30.23
N LYS A 116 16.89 23.82 -30.41
CA LYS A 116 17.83 24.51 -29.51
C LYS A 116 17.51 26.01 -29.36
N ASP A 117 16.90 26.60 -30.38
CA ASP A 117 16.46 27.98 -30.50
C ASP A 117 15.00 28.21 -30.08
N SER A 118 14.34 27.22 -29.46
CA SER A 118 12.98 27.38 -28.94
C SER A 118 12.88 28.59 -27.99
N PRO A 119 11.99 29.57 -28.26
CA PRO A 119 11.87 30.80 -27.47
C PRO A 119 11.27 30.56 -26.08
N THR A 120 10.76 29.36 -25.83
CA THR A 120 10.14 28.93 -24.57
C THR A 120 10.66 27.57 -24.16
N LEU A 121 10.81 27.34 -22.85
CA LEU A 121 11.18 26.04 -22.31
C LEU A 121 10.16 24.97 -22.78
N PRO A 122 10.58 23.83 -23.35
CA PRO A 122 9.67 22.79 -23.78
C PRO A 122 8.98 22.15 -22.57
N VAL A 123 7.68 21.86 -22.72
CA VAL A 123 6.87 21.18 -21.71
C VAL A 123 6.12 20.02 -22.35
N ALA A 124 6.07 18.88 -21.67
CA ALA A 124 5.29 17.73 -22.09
C ALA A 124 3.81 18.00 -21.78
N ARG A 125 3.03 18.36 -22.80
CA ARG A 125 1.60 18.67 -22.64
C ARG A 125 0.79 17.38 -22.54
N ALA A 126 -0.29 17.42 -21.76
CA ALA A 126 -1.25 16.33 -21.68
C ALA A 126 -2.03 16.19 -23.00
N LYS A 127 -2.22 14.94 -23.42
CA LYS A 127 -3.06 14.55 -24.56
C LYS A 127 -4.02 13.45 -24.14
N SER A 128 -5.26 13.53 -24.61
CA SER A 128 -6.23 12.44 -24.46
C SER A 128 -5.75 11.20 -25.19
N GLN A 129 -5.82 10.05 -24.52
CA GLN A 129 -5.63 8.73 -25.17
C GLN A 129 -6.88 8.28 -25.94
N LEU A 130 -8.01 9.00 -25.81
CA LEU A 130 -9.25 8.71 -26.54
C LEU A 130 -9.36 9.50 -27.85
N THR A 131 -8.98 10.78 -27.84
CA THR A 131 -9.12 11.67 -29.00
C THR A 131 -7.78 12.04 -29.66
N GLY A 132 -6.67 11.87 -28.95
CA GLY A 132 -5.34 12.37 -29.37
C GLY A 132 -5.17 13.89 -29.23
N GLU A 133 -6.23 14.61 -28.88
CA GLU A 133 -6.22 16.07 -28.74
C GLU A 133 -5.54 16.53 -27.45
N TYR A 134 -5.13 17.79 -27.42
CA TYR A 134 -4.53 18.40 -26.23
C TYR A 134 -5.57 18.63 -25.15
N MET A 135 -5.28 18.15 -23.94
CA MET A 135 -6.06 18.48 -22.76
C MET A 135 -5.50 19.76 -22.14
N PRO A 136 -6.23 20.90 -22.12
CA PRO A 136 -5.74 22.14 -21.52
C PRO A 136 -5.59 22.01 -20.00
N THR A 137 -6.49 21.25 -19.37
CA THR A 137 -6.51 20.94 -17.94
C THR A 137 -6.94 19.48 -17.77
N ILE A 138 -6.22 18.73 -16.94
CA ILE A 138 -6.70 17.43 -16.45
C ILE A 138 -7.68 17.75 -15.31
N ALA A 139 -8.95 17.39 -15.45
CA ALA A 139 -10.00 17.78 -14.51
C ALA A 139 -10.40 16.68 -13.50
N TRP A 140 -10.02 15.42 -13.77
CA TRP A 140 -10.31 14.28 -12.89
C TRP A 140 -9.34 13.12 -13.16
N GLY A 141 -9.28 12.15 -12.25
CA GLY A 141 -8.45 10.94 -12.36
C GLY A 141 -9.01 9.76 -11.54
N PRO A 142 -8.46 8.55 -11.67
CA PRO A 142 -8.99 7.34 -11.02
C PRO A 142 -8.83 7.31 -9.49
N ASN A 143 -8.12 8.29 -8.94
CA ASN A 143 -7.77 8.43 -7.53
C ASN A 143 -7.53 9.93 -7.22
N TRP A 144 -8.52 10.76 -7.56
CA TRP A 144 -8.42 12.22 -7.48
C TRP A 144 -8.58 12.75 -6.06
N ASP A 145 -9.33 12.02 -5.23
CA ASP A 145 -9.61 12.28 -3.81
C ASP A 145 -8.64 11.56 -2.84
N ASP A 146 -7.44 11.20 -3.32
CA ASP A 146 -6.36 10.61 -2.52
C ASP A 146 -5.96 11.50 -1.34
N ASP A 147 -5.70 10.89 -0.17
CA ASP A 147 -5.34 11.59 1.07
C ASP A 147 -6.25 12.81 1.39
N LEU A 148 -7.53 12.70 1.05
CA LEU A 148 -8.57 13.73 1.21
C LEU A 148 -8.37 14.99 0.33
N GLY A 149 -7.61 14.88 -0.76
CA GLY A 149 -7.50 15.91 -1.79
C GLY A 149 -8.88 16.32 -2.33
N GLY A 150 -9.19 17.62 -2.30
CA GLY A 150 -10.51 18.12 -2.71
C GLY A 150 -11.68 17.64 -1.85
N SER A 151 -11.45 17.03 -0.68
CA SER A 151 -12.52 16.49 0.18
C SER A 151 -13.58 17.52 0.59
N THR A 152 -13.24 18.80 0.71
CA THR A 152 -14.25 19.86 0.98
C THR A 152 -15.29 20.01 -0.12
N GLU A 153 -14.96 19.60 -1.36
CA GLU A 153 -15.86 19.63 -2.52
C GLU A 153 -16.56 18.28 -2.71
N THR A 154 -15.85 17.16 -2.51
CA THR A 154 -16.33 15.81 -2.85
C THR A 154 -16.95 15.03 -1.69
N MET A 155 -16.65 15.36 -0.43
CA MET A 155 -17.12 14.61 0.75
C MET A 155 -18.64 14.69 0.95
N ALA A 156 -19.30 15.75 0.44
CA ALA A 156 -20.76 15.86 0.47
C ALA A 156 -21.45 14.79 -0.41
N ASP A 157 -20.76 14.33 -1.46
CA ASP A 157 -21.24 13.35 -2.43
C ASP A 157 -20.87 11.90 -2.07
N ASP A 158 -20.15 11.66 -0.96
CA ASP A 158 -19.89 10.31 -0.42
C ASP A 158 -21.24 9.70 0.06
N PRO A 159 -21.76 8.65 -0.61
CA PRO A 159 -23.09 8.11 -0.30
C PRO A 159 -23.18 7.50 1.11
N VAL A 160 -22.05 7.06 1.68
CA VAL A 160 -21.98 6.52 3.04
C VAL A 160 -22.16 7.66 4.05
N LEU A 161 -21.54 8.82 3.81
CA LEU A 161 -21.70 9.98 4.67
C LEU A 161 -23.10 10.58 4.61
N THR A 162 -23.70 10.71 3.42
CA THR A 162 -25.09 11.18 3.29
C THR A 162 -26.05 10.33 4.14
N GLY A 163 -25.81 9.01 4.20
CA GLY A 163 -26.62 8.08 4.99
C GLY A 163 -26.38 8.10 6.50
N MET A 164 -25.25 8.68 6.97
CA MET A 164 -24.84 8.61 8.38
C MET A 164 -25.41 9.71 9.28
N SER A 165 -26.17 10.67 8.73
CA SER A 165 -26.84 11.78 9.45
C SER A 165 -25.95 12.53 10.46
N ARG A 166 -24.63 12.52 10.24
CA ARG A 166 -23.64 13.14 11.11
C ARG A 166 -22.82 14.12 10.30
N LYS A 167 -22.73 15.35 10.80
CA LYS A 167 -21.69 16.29 10.36
C LYS A 167 -20.33 15.64 10.68
N VAL A 168 -19.66 15.11 9.67
CA VAL A 168 -18.21 14.86 9.77
C VAL A 168 -17.59 16.21 10.07
N ALA A 169 -16.87 16.30 11.17
CA ALA A 169 -16.25 17.55 11.56
C ALA A 169 -15.14 17.86 10.55
N THR A 170 -15.33 18.93 9.77
CA THR A 170 -14.33 19.52 8.87
C THR A 170 -13.20 20.24 9.63
N GLN A 171 -13.09 19.99 10.93
CA GLN A 171 -12.04 20.51 11.79
C GLN A 171 -10.83 19.57 11.72
N ILE A 172 -9.63 20.13 11.56
CA ILE A 172 -8.38 19.38 11.32
C ILE A 172 -8.09 18.37 12.44
N ASP A 173 -8.45 18.65 13.70
CA ASP A 173 -8.30 17.75 14.86
C ASP A 173 -9.23 16.52 14.82
N GLN A 174 -10.19 16.50 13.89
CA GLN A 174 -11.23 15.47 13.77
C GLN A 174 -11.26 14.81 12.39
N THR A 175 -10.39 15.25 11.48
CA THR A 175 -10.13 14.61 10.20
C THR A 175 -9.82 13.13 10.41
N PHE A 176 -10.45 12.27 9.61
CA PHE A 176 -10.13 10.86 9.55
C PHE A 176 -10.07 10.43 8.09
N MET A 177 -9.15 9.51 7.80
CA MET A 177 -9.15 8.79 6.53
C MET A 177 -8.76 7.33 6.73
N PHE A 178 -9.16 6.48 5.80
CA PHE A 178 -8.64 5.14 5.62
C PHE A 178 -8.69 4.75 4.14
N TYR A 179 -7.94 3.72 3.76
CA TYR A 179 -7.84 3.27 2.39
C TYR A 179 -8.68 2.02 2.14
N LEU A 180 -9.43 2.01 1.05
CA LEU A 180 -10.33 0.95 0.62
C LEU A 180 -9.82 0.32 -0.69
N PRO A 181 -8.96 -0.72 -0.63
CA PRO A 181 -8.52 -1.47 -1.80
C PRO A 181 -9.64 -2.39 -2.32
N ARG A 182 -10.07 -2.22 -3.58
CA ARG A 182 -11.19 -2.99 -4.17
C ARG A 182 -10.78 -3.77 -5.42
N ILE A 183 -11.31 -4.99 -5.54
CA ILE A 183 -11.25 -5.84 -6.75
C ILE A 183 -12.67 -6.26 -7.14
N CYS A 184 -12.83 -7.17 -8.11
CA CYS A 184 -14.11 -7.86 -8.25
C CYS A 184 -14.30 -8.84 -7.10
N GLU A 185 -15.50 -8.89 -6.52
CA GLU A 185 -15.82 -9.78 -5.39
C GLU A 185 -16.02 -11.26 -5.77
N HIS A 186 -16.05 -11.60 -7.07
CA HIS A 186 -16.31 -12.96 -7.58
C HIS A 186 -17.47 -13.68 -6.86
N CYS A 187 -18.58 -12.95 -6.68
CA CYS A 187 -19.70 -13.26 -5.78
C CYS A 187 -20.31 -14.66 -5.98
N LEU A 188 -21.06 -15.15 -4.98
CA LEU A 188 -21.83 -16.39 -5.09
C LEU A 188 -23.13 -16.20 -5.88
N ASN A 189 -23.77 -15.03 -5.76
CA ASN A 189 -24.95 -14.60 -6.53
C ASN A 189 -24.65 -13.38 -7.45
N PRO A 190 -23.77 -13.53 -8.47
CA PRO A 190 -23.25 -12.40 -9.25
C PRO A 190 -24.28 -11.80 -10.21
N THR A 191 -24.77 -10.59 -9.90
CA THR A 191 -25.75 -9.87 -10.75
C THR A 191 -25.26 -9.64 -12.18
N CYS A 192 -23.95 -9.49 -12.39
CA CYS A 192 -23.36 -9.29 -13.73
C CYS A 192 -23.56 -10.49 -14.65
N VAL A 193 -23.51 -11.72 -14.12
CA VAL A 193 -23.86 -12.96 -14.84
C VAL A 193 -25.35 -12.93 -15.22
N SER A 194 -26.23 -12.70 -14.25
CA SER A 194 -27.69 -12.68 -14.45
C SER A 194 -28.21 -11.52 -15.33
N ALA A 195 -27.38 -10.49 -15.53
CA ALA A 195 -27.68 -9.35 -16.41
C ALA A 195 -27.18 -9.52 -17.84
N CYS A 196 -26.22 -10.43 -18.11
CA CYS A 196 -25.59 -10.61 -19.42
C CYS A 196 -26.58 -11.24 -20.44
N PRO A 197 -27.04 -10.54 -21.49
CA PRO A 197 -28.05 -11.09 -22.41
C PRO A 197 -27.54 -12.24 -23.27
N SER A 198 -26.23 -12.29 -23.55
CA SER A 198 -25.61 -13.34 -24.37
C SER A 198 -25.07 -14.53 -23.58
N GLY A 199 -25.23 -14.55 -22.25
CA GLY A 199 -24.67 -15.61 -21.39
C GLY A 199 -23.15 -15.69 -21.36
N ALA A 200 -22.43 -14.66 -21.84
CA ALA A 200 -20.97 -14.66 -21.94
C ALA A 200 -20.25 -14.49 -20.59
N MET A 201 -20.98 -14.21 -19.50
CA MET A 201 -20.43 -14.21 -18.15
C MET A 201 -20.83 -15.49 -17.43
N TYR A 202 -19.86 -16.10 -16.75
CA TYR A 202 -20.04 -17.36 -16.03
C TYR A 202 -19.19 -17.38 -14.76
N LYS A 203 -19.55 -18.24 -13.80
CA LYS A 203 -18.75 -18.57 -12.62
C LYS A 203 -18.15 -19.95 -12.88
N ARG A 204 -16.82 -20.08 -12.78
CA ARG A 204 -16.12 -21.37 -12.79
C ARG A 204 -16.57 -22.23 -11.60
N ALA A 205 -16.72 -23.53 -11.81
CA ALA A 205 -17.25 -24.46 -10.80
C ALA A 205 -16.15 -24.97 -9.86
N GLU A 206 -14.94 -25.08 -10.39
CA GLU A 206 -13.69 -25.51 -9.75
C GLU A 206 -13.18 -24.58 -8.63
N ASP A 207 -13.32 -23.26 -8.80
CA ASP A 207 -12.60 -22.24 -8.02
C ASP A 207 -13.44 -21.00 -7.66
N GLY A 208 -14.69 -20.96 -8.14
CA GLY A 208 -15.63 -19.86 -7.96
C GLY A 208 -15.30 -18.58 -8.74
N ILE A 209 -14.32 -18.56 -9.64
CA ILE A 209 -13.91 -17.35 -10.35
C ILE A 209 -14.95 -16.97 -11.41
N VAL A 210 -15.64 -15.85 -11.21
CA VAL A 210 -16.48 -15.21 -12.23
C VAL A 210 -15.61 -14.62 -13.36
N LEU A 211 -15.84 -15.02 -14.61
CA LEU A 211 -15.12 -14.58 -15.82
C LEU A 211 -16.07 -14.05 -16.91
N VAL A 212 -15.46 -13.50 -17.97
CA VAL A 212 -16.14 -13.14 -19.23
C VAL A 212 -15.48 -13.91 -20.36
N ASP A 213 -16.25 -14.75 -21.05
CA ASP A 213 -15.87 -15.34 -22.33
C ASP A 213 -15.76 -14.22 -23.37
N GLN A 214 -14.53 -13.94 -23.82
CA GLN A 214 -14.27 -12.87 -24.78
C GLN A 214 -14.78 -13.20 -26.19
N ASP A 215 -14.93 -14.48 -26.57
CA ASP A 215 -15.47 -14.88 -27.87
C ASP A 215 -17.00 -14.79 -27.88
N ALA A 216 -17.65 -15.21 -26.79
CA ALA A 216 -19.09 -15.09 -26.62
C ALA A 216 -19.56 -13.66 -26.32
N CYS A 217 -18.69 -12.78 -25.80
CA CYS A 217 -19.05 -11.41 -25.45
C CYS A 217 -19.42 -10.56 -26.68
N ARG A 218 -20.66 -10.05 -26.69
CA ARG A 218 -21.25 -9.21 -27.75
C ARG A 218 -21.35 -7.73 -27.39
N GLY A 219 -20.68 -7.29 -26.33
CA GLY A 219 -20.62 -5.86 -26.01
C GLY A 219 -21.93 -5.23 -25.55
N TRP A 220 -22.89 -5.99 -25.02
CA TRP A 220 -24.21 -5.47 -24.61
C TRP A 220 -24.20 -4.53 -23.39
N ARG A 221 -23.07 -4.39 -22.68
CA ARG A 221 -22.81 -3.45 -21.57
C ARG A 221 -23.74 -3.53 -20.34
N MET A 222 -24.86 -4.26 -20.37
CA MET A 222 -25.80 -4.41 -19.24
C MET A 222 -25.15 -4.97 -17.95
N CYS A 223 -24.05 -5.71 -18.10
CA CYS A 223 -23.26 -6.24 -16.99
C CYS A 223 -22.41 -5.18 -16.25
N VAL A 224 -22.11 -4.03 -16.89
CA VAL A 224 -21.38 -2.90 -16.31
C VAL A 224 -22.24 -2.20 -15.26
N SER A 225 -23.46 -1.78 -15.63
CA SER A 225 -24.40 -1.13 -14.69
C SER A 225 -24.89 -2.09 -13.62
N ALA A 226 -25.26 -3.31 -14.00
CA ALA A 226 -25.77 -4.32 -13.07
C ALA A 226 -24.78 -4.77 -11.99
N CYS A 227 -23.47 -4.65 -12.21
CA CYS A 227 -22.47 -4.86 -11.15
C CYS A 227 -22.55 -3.69 -10.16
N PRO A 228 -22.97 -3.89 -8.90
CA PRO A 228 -23.09 -2.78 -7.96
C PRO A 228 -21.72 -2.17 -7.62
N TYR A 229 -20.68 -3.01 -7.49
CA TYR A 229 -19.28 -2.61 -7.28
C TYR A 229 -18.62 -1.87 -8.46
N LYS A 230 -19.27 -1.83 -9.63
CA LYS A 230 -18.74 -1.29 -10.90
C LYS A 230 -17.38 -1.88 -11.30
N LYS A 231 -17.20 -3.17 -11.00
CA LYS A 231 -15.99 -3.97 -11.27
C LYS A 231 -16.04 -4.79 -12.56
N VAL A 232 -16.88 -4.34 -13.48
CA VAL A 232 -16.92 -4.74 -14.89
C VAL A 232 -16.73 -3.45 -15.68
N TYR A 233 -15.76 -3.46 -16.60
CA TYR A 233 -15.38 -2.34 -17.44
C TYR A 233 -15.70 -2.67 -18.90
N PHE A 234 -15.76 -1.66 -19.77
CA PHE A 234 -16.06 -1.84 -21.19
C PHE A 234 -14.86 -1.39 -22.02
N ASN A 235 -14.21 -2.34 -22.71
CA ASN A 235 -13.10 -2.03 -23.58
C ASN A 235 -13.65 -1.36 -24.84
N HIS A 236 -13.34 -0.07 -25.01
CA HIS A 236 -13.88 0.74 -26.11
C HIS A 236 -13.27 0.38 -27.48
N VAL A 237 -12.09 -0.24 -27.52
CA VAL A 237 -11.46 -0.72 -28.76
C VAL A 237 -12.05 -2.07 -29.19
N THR A 238 -12.07 -3.06 -28.29
CA THR A 238 -12.54 -4.42 -28.63
C THR A 238 -14.06 -4.56 -28.59
N GLY A 239 -14.76 -3.57 -28.03
CA GLY A 239 -16.21 -3.57 -27.89
C GLY A 239 -16.73 -4.59 -26.87
N LYS A 240 -15.91 -5.04 -25.92
CA LYS A 240 -16.21 -6.17 -25.01
C LYS A 240 -16.11 -5.78 -23.54
N ALA A 241 -16.79 -6.55 -22.69
CA ALA A 241 -16.69 -6.38 -21.25
C ALA A 241 -15.45 -7.10 -20.70
N GLU A 242 -14.67 -6.41 -19.88
CA GLU A 242 -13.49 -6.95 -19.20
C GLU A 242 -13.60 -6.71 -17.67
N LYS A 243 -12.97 -7.57 -16.87
CA LYS A 243 -12.99 -7.50 -15.40
C LYS A 243 -11.78 -8.22 -14.80
N CYS A 244 -11.55 -7.99 -13.51
CA CYS A 244 -10.61 -8.79 -12.71
C CYS A 244 -10.84 -10.30 -12.95
N THR A 245 -9.77 -11.00 -13.30
CA THR A 245 -9.73 -12.44 -13.61
C THR A 245 -9.36 -13.30 -12.38
N LEU A 246 -9.29 -12.67 -11.20
CA LEU A 246 -8.63 -13.17 -9.99
C LEU A 246 -7.22 -13.75 -10.24
N CYS A 247 -6.53 -13.34 -11.30
CA CYS A 247 -5.28 -13.96 -11.75
C CYS A 247 -5.39 -15.49 -11.92
N TYR A 248 -6.50 -16.01 -12.49
CA TYR A 248 -6.70 -17.47 -12.63
C TYR A 248 -5.50 -18.25 -13.19
N PRO A 249 -4.69 -17.76 -14.16
CA PRO A 249 -3.53 -18.52 -14.66
C PRO A 249 -2.45 -18.74 -13.60
N ARG A 250 -2.41 -17.89 -12.55
CA ARG A 250 -1.52 -18.04 -11.40
C ARG A 250 -2.13 -18.94 -10.34
N LEU A 251 -3.42 -18.75 -10.03
CA LEU A 251 -4.13 -19.61 -9.08
C LEU A 251 -4.15 -21.08 -9.53
N GLU A 252 -4.28 -21.34 -10.84
CA GLU A 252 -4.25 -22.70 -11.42
C GLU A 252 -2.97 -23.46 -11.08
N ILE A 253 -1.82 -22.78 -11.09
CA ILE A 253 -0.52 -23.36 -10.73
C ILE A 253 -0.18 -23.23 -9.25
N GLY A 254 -1.13 -22.85 -8.39
CA GLY A 254 -0.91 -22.71 -6.95
C GLY A 254 -0.12 -21.45 -6.56
N GLN A 255 -0.11 -20.41 -7.39
CA GLN A 255 0.49 -19.11 -7.05
C GLN A 255 -0.58 -18.11 -6.59
N PRO A 256 -0.23 -17.18 -5.67
CA PRO A 256 -1.13 -16.10 -5.27
C PRO A 256 -1.47 -15.16 -6.43
N THR A 257 -2.54 -14.38 -6.25
CA THR A 257 -2.86 -13.27 -7.16
C THR A 257 -1.76 -12.20 -7.10
N VAL A 258 -1.51 -11.53 -8.23
CA VAL A 258 -0.50 -10.46 -8.32
C VAL A 258 -0.71 -9.40 -7.23
N CYS A 259 -1.95 -8.91 -7.06
CA CYS A 259 -2.26 -7.88 -6.08
C CYS A 259 -2.09 -8.33 -4.61
N SER A 260 -2.14 -9.63 -4.32
CA SER A 260 -1.86 -10.21 -2.99
C SER A 260 -0.37 -10.41 -2.75
N GLU A 261 0.34 -10.98 -3.72
CA GLU A 261 1.78 -11.23 -3.64
C GLU A 261 2.57 -9.92 -3.48
N THR A 262 2.24 -8.90 -4.27
CA THR A 262 2.92 -7.59 -4.26
C THR A 262 2.33 -6.62 -3.23
N CYS A 263 1.66 -7.13 -2.19
CA CYS A 263 1.01 -6.29 -1.19
C CYS A 263 2.01 -5.81 -0.11
N VAL A 264 2.56 -4.61 -0.29
CA VAL A 264 3.54 -3.99 0.63
C VAL A 264 3.02 -3.91 2.07
N GLY A 265 1.78 -3.47 2.28
CA GLY A 265 1.13 -3.45 3.61
C GLY A 265 0.83 -4.84 4.19
N ARG A 266 1.02 -5.93 3.42
CA ARG A 266 0.78 -7.33 3.81
C ARG A 266 -0.61 -7.53 4.43
N LEU A 267 -1.62 -6.95 3.78
CA LEU A 267 -3.01 -6.91 4.27
C LEU A 267 -3.92 -7.97 3.65
N ARG A 268 -3.51 -8.58 2.52
CA ARG A 268 -4.33 -9.50 1.74
C ARG A 268 -4.06 -10.95 2.16
N TYR A 269 -5.12 -11.66 2.50
CA TYR A 269 -5.13 -13.07 2.83
C TYR A 269 -5.94 -13.80 1.76
N LEU A 270 -5.39 -14.88 1.20
CA LEU A 270 -6.11 -15.78 0.29
C LEU A 270 -6.32 -17.13 0.98
N GLY A 271 -7.42 -17.79 0.66
CA GLY A 271 -7.68 -19.17 1.07
C GLY A 271 -8.88 -19.76 0.35
N VAL A 272 -9.13 -21.04 0.61
CA VAL A 272 -10.32 -21.75 0.12
C VAL A 272 -11.45 -21.63 1.13
N LEU A 273 -12.67 -21.43 0.66
CA LEU A 273 -13.91 -21.62 1.41
C LEU A 273 -14.73 -22.73 0.76
N LEU A 274 -15.38 -23.55 1.58
CA LEU A 274 -16.45 -24.46 1.15
C LEU A 274 -17.80 -23.79 1.42
N TYR A 275 -18.76 -23.94 0.51
CA TYR A 275 -20.09 -23.37 0.65
C TYR A 275 -21.19 -24.28 0.09
N ASP A 276 -22.40 -24.19 0.64
CA ASP A 276 -23.58 -24.89 0.11
C ASP A 276 -24.22 -24.06 -1.01
N ALA A 277 -24.03 -24.50 -2.25
CA ALA A 277 -24.52 -23.81 -3.44
C ALA A 277 -26.05 -23.74 -3.51
N ASP A 278 -26.76 -24.72 -2.94
CA ASP A 278 -28.23 -24.76 -2.96
C ASP A 278 -28.83 -23.63 -2.11
N ARG A 279 -28.16 -23.26 -1.02
CA ARG A 279 -28.62 -22.23 -0.06
C ARG A 279 -28.22 -20.80 -0.44
N VAL A 280 -27.35 -20.59 -1.42
CA VAL A 280 -26.93 -19.24 -1.89
C VAL A 280 -28.14 -18.35 -2.25
N SER A 281 -29.13 -18.91 -2.95
CA SER A 281 -30.34 -18.14 -3.33
C SER A 281 -31.22 -17.79 -2.13
N GLN A 282 -31.27 -18.65 -1.11
CA GLN A 282 -31.99 -18.40 0.13
C GLN A 282 -31.32 -17.27 0.92
N ALA A 283 -30.00 -17.37 1.13
CA ALA A 283 -29.21 -16.37 1.84
C ALA A 283 -29.25 -14.99 1.16
N ALA A 284 -29.18 -14.93 -0.18
CA ALA A 284 -29.35 -13.69 -0.92
C ALA A 284 -30.76 -13.06 -0.75
N ALA A 285 -31.77 -13.88 -0.47
CA ALA A 285 -33.18 -13.51 -0.37
C ALA A 285 -33.67 -13.23 1.06
N THR A 286 -32.79 -13.23 2.07
CA THR A 286 -33.11 -12.88 3.46
C THR A 286 -33.91 -11.58 3.55
N PRO A 287 -35.05 -11.51 4.27
CA PRO A 287 -35.94 -10.34 4.23
C PRO A 287 -35.24 -9.04 4.63
N ASP A 288 -34.67 -9.01 5.83
CA ASP A 288 -33.91 -7.88 6.35
C ASP A 288 -32.49 -7.85 5.74
N PRO A 289 -32.04 -6.72 5.17
CA PRO A 289 -30.65 -6.55 4.79
C PRO A 289 -29.64 -6.74 5.93
N GLN A 290 -30.01 -6.49 7.19
CA GLN A 290 -29.08 -6.57 8.33
C GLN A 290 -28.65 -8.03 8.59
N ASP A 291 -29.56 -8.98 8.35
CA ASP A 291 -29.34 -10.41 8.55
C ASP A 291 -28.56 -11.07 7.40
N LEU A 292 -28.27 -10.35 6.31
CA LEU A 292 -27.55 -10.90 5.14
C LEU A 292 -26.13 -11.38 5.49
N TYR A 293 -25.46 -10.76 6.47
CA TYR A 293 -24.14 -11.22 6.92
C TYR A 293 -24.24 -12.57 7.65
N ALA A 294 -25.21 -12.73 8.56
CA ALA A 294 -25.45 -13.99 9.27
C ALA A 294 -25.85 -15.09 8.27
N ALA A 295 -26.80 -14.80 7.38
CA ALA A 295 -27.21 -15.74 6.34
C ALA A 295 -26.09 -16.12 5.35
N GLN A 296 -25.13 -15.22 5.10
CA GLN A 296 -23.93 -15.51 4.32
C GLN A 296 -22.97 -16.44 5.07
N ARG A 297 -22.81 -16.28 6.39
CA ARG A 297 -22.00 -17.20 7.22
C ARG A 297 -22.61 -18.59 7.31
N GLU A 298 -23.92 -18.67 7.51
CA GLU A 298 -24.66 -19.95 7.61
C GLU A 298 -24.53 -20.86 6.38
N ILE A 299 -24.16 -20.34 5.20
CA ILE A 299 -23.93 -21.14 3.98
C ILE A 299 -22.47 -21.53 3.76
N LEU A 300 -21.53 -21.01 4.58
CA LEU A 300 -20.15 -21.48 4.61
C LEU A 300 -20.10 -22.76 5.44
N LEU A 301 -19.32 -23.73 4.97
CA LEU A 301 -19.30 -25.09 5.51
C LEU A 301 -17.96 -25.38 6.19
N ASP A 302 -17.97 -25.90 7.43
CA ASP A 302 -16.73 -26.18 8.16
C ASP A 302 -15.90 -27.24 7.44
N PRO A 303 -14.71 -26.90 6.92
CA PRO A 303 -13.88 -27.86 6.19
C PRO A 303 -13.31 -28.97 7.08
N ARG A 304 -13.53 -28.91 8.40
CA ARG A 304 -13.09 -29.90 9.40
C ARG A 304 -14.22 -30.84 9.83
N ASP A 305 -15.46 -30.58 9.42
CA ASP A 305 -16.61 -31.46 9.67
C ASP A 305 -16.54 -32.72 8.78
N PRO A 306 -16.57 -33.95 9.34
CA PRO A 306 -16.58 -35.19 8.57
C PRO A 306 -17.70 -35.28 7.51
N GLU A 307 -18.90 -34.75 7.78
CA GLU A 307 -20.02 -34.78 6.82
C GLU A 307 -19.74 -33.85 5.62
N VAL A 308 -19.24 -32.65 5.88
CA VAL A 308 -18.80 -31.70 4.84
C VAL A 308 -17.63 -32.27 4.03
N ILE A 309 -16.67 -32.93 4.67
CA ILE A 309 -15.55 -33.58 4.00
C ILE A 309 -16.01 -34.73 3.09
N SER A 310 -17.02 -35.52 3.51
CA SER A 310 -17.61 -36.55 2.65
C SER A 310 -18.32 -35.92 1.46
N ALA A 311 -19.26 -35.01 1.70
CA ALA A 311 -20.03 -34.36 0.65
C ALA A 311 -19.15 -33.57 -0.34
N ALA A 312 -18.04 -32.98 0.12
CA ALA A 312 -17.03 -32.35 -0.74
C ALA A 312 -16.36 -33.36 -1.70
N ARG A 313 -16.05 -34.57 -1.23
CA ARG A 313 -15.48 -35.64 -2.07
C ARG A 313 -16.51 -36.18 -3.06
N ASP A 314 -17.77 -36.30 -2.63
CA ASP A 314 -18.88 -36.78 -3.46
C ASP A 314 -19.20 -35.79 -4.61
N GLU A 315 -19.08 -34.48 -4.37
CA GLU A 315 -19.14 -33.42 -5.40
C GLU A 315 -17.82 -33.27 -6.21
N GLY A 316 -16.82 -34.13 -5.96
CA GLY A 316 -15.57 -34.19 -6.74
C GLY A 316 -14.52 -33.13 -6.39
N ILE A 317 -14.63 -32.45 -5.24
CA ILE A 317 -13.63 -31.47 -4.80
C ILE A 317 -12.30 -32.19 -4.48
N PRO A 318 -11.16 -31.78 -5.09
CA PRO A 318 -9.90 -32.48 -4.88
C PRO A 318 -9.45 -32.48 -3.41
N ALA A 319 -8.83 -33.56 -2.95
CA ALA A 319 -8.32 -33.66 -1.58
C ALA A 319 -7.37 -32.50 -1.19
N SER A 320 -6.58 -32.00 -2.14
CA SER A 320 -5.72 -30.82 -1.95
C SER A 320 -6.52 -29.54 -1.64
N TRP A 321 -7.70 -29.37 -2.23
CA TRP A 321 -8.61 -28.25 -1.97
C TRP A 321 -9.28 -28.36 -0.60
N ILE A 322 -9.67 -29.58 -0.20
CA ILE A 322 -10.22 -29.83 1.14
C ILE A 322 -9.17 -29.50 2.22
N THR A 323 -7.92 -29.98 2.06
CA THR A 323 -6.82 -29.61 2.97
C THR A 323 -6.54 -28.11 2.96
N ALA A 324 -6.55 -27.45 1.78
CA ALA A 324 -6.37 -26.00 1.70
C ALA A 324 -7.52 -25.20 2.34
N ALA A 325 -8.73 -25.76 2.42
CA ALA A 325 -9.84 -25.20 3.19
C ALA A 325 -9.62 -25.38 4.71
N GLN A 326 -9.13 -26.53 5.15
CA GLN A 326 -8.79 -26.81 6.55
C GLN A 326 -7.66 -25.91 7.10
N ASP A 327 -6.69 -25.58 6.23
CA ASP A 327 -5.58 -24.66 6.50
C ASP A 327 -5.91 -23.18 6.16
N SER A 328 -7.17 -22.86 5.81
CA SER A 328 -7.56 -21.58 5.23
C SER A 328 -7.51 -20.42 6.25
N PRO A 329 -6.61 -19.43 6.09
CA PRO A 329 -6.51 -18.32 7.04
C PRO A 329 -7.74 -17.41 7.01
N ILE A 330 -8.51 -17.46 5.91
CA ILE A 330 -9.74 -16.66 5.78
C ILE A 330 -10.95 -17.33 6.45
N TRP A 331 -10.98 -18.66 6.56
CA TRP A 331 -11.98 -19.36 7.37
C TRP A 331 -11.88 -18.91 8.82
N ASP A 332 -10.67 -18.96 9.39
CA ASP A 332 -10.44 -18.59 10.78
C ASP A 332 -10.80 -17.10 11.04
N LEU A 333 -10.54 -16.20 10.08
CA LEU A 333 -10.89 -14.78 10.18
C LEU A 333 -12.40 -14.49 10.09
N ILE A 334 -13.17 -15.33 9.39
CA ILE A 334 -14.63 -15.20 9.26
C ILE A 334 -15.34 -15.89 10.44
N GLU A 335 -15.07 -17.18 10.67
CA GLU A 335 -15.85 -18.00 11.61
C GLU A 335 -15.22 -18.12 13.01
N THR A 336 -13.90 -18.25 13.12
CA THR A 336 -13.25 -18.43 14.44
C THR A 336 -13.06 -17.11 15.19
N TYR A 337 -12.74 -16.03 14.45
CA TYR A 337 -12.44 -14.73 15.03
C TYR A 337 -13.54 -13.69 14.80
N GLU A 338 -14.46 -13.91 13.85
CA GLU A 338 -15.54 -12.98 13.48
C GLU A 338 -15.05 -11.54 13.18
N VAL A 339 -13.82 -11.41 12.69
CA VAL A 339 -13.18 -10.11 12.44
C VAL A 339 -13.37 -9.63 11.01
N ALA A 340 -13.90 -10.43 10.10
CA ALA A 340 -13.98 -10.10 8.69
C ALA A 340 -15.45 -9.91 8.24
N LEU A 341 -15.79 -8.70 7.77
CA LEU A 341 -17.14 -8.34 7.32
C LEU A 341 -17.22 -8.14 5.79
N PRO A 342 -18.28 -8.59 5.10
CA PRO A 342 -18.43 -8.41 3.65
C PRO A 342 -18.63 -6.93 3.25
N LEU A 343 -18.18 -6.58 2.04
CA LEU A 343 -18.36 -5.24 1.47
C LEU A 343 -19.75 -5.09 0.83
N HIS A 344 -20.60 -4.25 1.43
CA HIS A 344 -21.99 -4.00 0.99
C HIS A 344 -22.84 -5.29 0.82
N PRO A 345 -23.09 -6.07 1.89
CA PRO A 345 -23.93 -7.26 1.82
C PRO A 345 -25.35 -6.97 1.33
N GLU A 346 -25.88 -5.77 1.55
CA GLU A 346 -27.21 -5.30 1.14
C GLU A 346 -27.44 -5.30 -0.38
N TYR A 347 -26.37 -5.38 -1.18
CA TYR A 347 -26.45 -5.58 -2.63
C TYR A 347 -26.87 -7.01 -3.02
N ARG A 348 -26.93 -7.94 -2.03
CA ARG A 348 -27.46 -9.31 -2.14
C ARG A 348 -26.73 -10.18 -3.17
N THR A 349 -25.49 -9.83 -3.47
CA THR A 349 -24.60 -10.59 -4.35
C THR A 349 -23.92 -11.77 -3.63
N VAL A 350 -23.92 -11.77 -2.29
CA VAL A 350 -23.33 -12.80 -1.41
C VAL A 350 -21.81 -12.94 -1.62
N HIS A 351 -21.06 -12.51 -0.62
CA HIS A 351 -19.61 -12.39 -0.71
C HIS A 351 -18.90 -13.65 -0.23
N PRO A 352 -17.71 -13.92 -0.81
CA PRO A 352 -16.74 -14.83 -0.24
C PRO A 352 -15.63 -14.06 0.53
N ALA A 353 -15.61 -12.73 0.40
CA ALA A 353 -14.52 -11.83 0.76
C ALA A 353 -14.96 -10.80 1.82
N ALA A 354 -14.00 -10.30 2.61
CA ALA A 354 -14.32 -9.53 3.81
C ALA A 354 -13.19 -8.62 4.37
N GLU A 355 -13.56 -7.67 5.24
CA GLU A 355 -12.74 -6.57 5.78
C GLU A 355 -12.79 -6.51 7.33
N PRO A 356 -11.63 -6.51 8.02
CA PRO A 356 -11.47 -6.18 9.44
C PRO A 356 -11.31 -4.69 9.76
N ARG A 357 -11.63 -4.33 11.01
CA ARG A 357 -11.50 -2.98 11.57
C ARG A 357 -11.22 -2.96 13.07
N ARG A 358 -10.30 -2.11 13.54
CA ARG A 358 -10.20 -1.66 14.95
C ARG A 358 -10.42 -0.15 15.12
N ARG A 359 -10.67 0.26 16.37
CA ARG A 359 -10.85 1.66 16.79
C ARG A 359 -9.53 2.20 17.37
N ARG A 360 -9.06 3.37 16.91
CA ARG A 360 -8.07 4.19 17.63
C ARG A 360 -8.79 5.21 18.54
N GLY A 361 -8.21 5.52 19.71
CA GLY A 361 -8.73 6.51 20.65
C GLY A 361 -8.24 7.94 20.35
N ARG A 362 -8.95 8.97 20.84
CA ARG A 362 -8.49 10.37 20.80
C ARG A 362 -7.55 10.67 21.96
N GLY A 363 -6.51 11.47 21.71
CA GLY A 363 -5.81 12.20 22.77
C GLY A 363 -6.57 13.47 23.16
N ARG A 364 -6.45 13.89 24.43
CA ARG A 364 -6.77 15.25 24.89
C ARG A 364 -5.51 15.85 25.51
N GLY A 365 -5.26 17.14 25.26
CA GLY A 365 -4.17 17.88 25.89
C GLY A 365 -4.40 18.12 27.39
N PRO A 366 -3.36 18.56 28.13
CA PRO A 366 -3.39 18.63 29.59
C PRO A 366 -4.19 19.83 30.10
N GLY A 367 -5.30 19.56 30.79
CA GLY A 367 -6.03 20.57 31.57
C GLY A 367 -5.48 20.69 32.99
N ARG A 368 -5.22 21.91 33.46
CA ARG A 368 -4.75 22.19 34.83
C ARG A 368 -5.85 21.93 35.86
N GLY A 369 -5.52 21.28 36.97
CA GLY A 369 -6.41 21.08 38.13
C GLY A 369 -5.60 20.73 39.39
N GLY A 370 -5.85 21.42 40.49
CA GLY A 370 -5.08 21.35 41.74
C GLY A 370 -5.38 20.12 42.63
N PRO A 371 -4.72 20.01 43.79
CA PRO A 371 -4.56 18.73 44.50
C PRO A 371 -5.64 18.44 45.55
N GLN A 372 -6.22 17.23 45.51
CA GLN A 372 -6.87 16.59 46.66
C GLN A 372 -7.11 15.08 46.40
N GLY A 373 -6.82 14.24 47.41
CA GLY A 373 -7.34 12.86 47.54
C GLY A 373 -6.81 11.80 46.55
N ALA A 374 -5.72 11.13 46.91
CA ALA A 374 -5.29 9.92 46.21
C ALA A 374 -6.05 8.67 46.70
N ALA A 375 -6.79 8.01 45.80
CA ALA A 375 -7.24 6.63 45.94
C ALA A 375 -7.21 5.97 44.55
N ASP A 376 -6.70 4.74 44.45
CA ASP A 376 -6.35 4.11 43.18
C ASP A 376 -7.57 3.81 42.29
N GLY A 377 -7.77 4.63 41.25
CA GLY A 377 -8.83 4.47 40.27
C GLY A 377 -8.46 5.05 38.91
N ARG A 378 -7.78 4.27 38.06
CA ARG A 378 -7.65 4.57 36.61
C ARG A 378 -8.36 3.52 35.75
N GLY A 379 -9.61 3.21 36.10
CA GLY A 379 -10.58 2.68 35.15
C GLY A 379 -11.21 3.86 34.40
N GLY A 380 -10.66 4.22 33.23
CA GLY A 380 -11.22 5.28 32.41
C GLY A 380 -12.42 4.79 31.58
N ASP A 381 -13.57 5.42 31.74
CA ASP A 381 -14.80 5.07 31.02
C ASP A 381 -14.69 5.27 29.49
N ALA A 382 -15.35 4.38 28.74
CA ALA A 382 -15.24 4.30 27.29
C ALA A 382 -16.16 5.30 26.57
N HIS A 383 -15.68 6.52 26.32
CA HIS A 383 -16.35 7.47 25.41
C HIS A 383 -15.91 7.34 23.94
N PRO A 384 -16.77 7.71 22.97
CA PRO A 384 -16.59 7.35 21.55
C PRO A 384 -15.47 8.14 20.84
N ALA A 385 -14.76 7.42 19.96
CA ALA A 385 -13.65 7.95 19.15
C ALA A 385 -14.11 8.83 17.97
N GLY A 386 -13.15 9.54 17.36
CA GLY A 386 -13.39 10.51 16.29
C GLY A 386 -13.89 9.97 14.96
N VAL A 387 -13.81 8.66 14.69
CA VAL A 387 -14.49 8.08 13.52
C VAL A 387 -15.96 7.83 13.88
N PRO A 388 -16.93 8.50 13.25
CA PRO A 388 -18.33 8.40 13.63
C PRO A 388 -18.85 6.97 13.54
N GLY A 389 -19.30 6.44 14.69
CA GLY A 389 -19.80 5.06 14.82
C GLY A 389 -21.02 4.71 13.96
N GLY A 390 -21.65 5.71 13.32
CA GLY A 390 -22.76 5.54 12.38
C GLY A 390 -22.39 4.81 11.09
N ALA A 391 -21.11 4.60 10.81
CA ALA A 391 -20.68 3.74 9.70
C ALA A 391 -21.09 2.26 9.90
N ALA A 392 -21.54 1.86 11.10
CA ALA A 392 -22.24 0.60 11.30
C ALA A 392 -23.74 0.70 10.93
N ASP A 393 -24.42 1.78 11.33
CA ASP A 393 -25.89 1.99 11.28
C ASP A 393 -26.53 1.75 9.90
N ARG A 394 -25.77 1.92 8.81
CA ARG A 394 -26.22 1.61 7.43
C ARG A 394 -25.33 0.63 6.64
N ARG A 395 -24.34 0.01 7.28
CA ARG A 395 -23.67 -1.23 6.77
C ARG A 395 -24.38 -2.51 7.24
N GLY A 396 -25.49 -2.39 7.99
CA GLY A 396 -26.22 -3.50 8.61
C GLY A 396 -26.59 -3.28 10.09
N TYR A 397 -25.92 -2.33 10.74
CA TYR A 397 -25.79 -2.15 12.19
C TYR A 397 -26.93 -1.44 12.94
N GLY A 398 -28.20 -1.84 12.76
CA GLY A 398 -29.32 -1.25 13.53
C GLY A 398 -29.23 -1.51 15.06
N PRO A 399 -29.73 -0.60 15.92
CA PRO A 399 -29.53 -0.69 17.37
C PRO A 399 -30.51 -1.67 18.04
N GLY A 400 -30.05 -2.36 19.09
CA GLY A 400 -30.95 -2.86 20.13
C GLY A 400 -31.29 -4.36 20.14
N ARG A 401 -30.37 -5.26 19.74
CA ARG A 401 -30.29 -6.63 20.31
C ARG A 401 -28.83 -7.00 20.56
N ALA A 402 -28.58 -7.73 21.65
CA ALA A 402 -27.25 -7.82 22.24
C ALA A 402 -26.28 -8.68 21.43
N LEU A 403 -25.34 -8.04 20.71
CA LEU A 403 -24.06 -8.64 20.36
C LEU A 403 -23.33 -9.05 21.66
N PRO A 404 -23.00 -10.34 21.90
CA PRO A 404 -22.39 -10.76 23.16
C PRO A 404 -20.93 -10.32 23.30
N ALA A 405 -20.70 -9.09 23.77
CA ALA A 405 -19.45 -8.61 24.40
C ALA A 405 -18.10 -8.82 23.66
N ALA A 406 -18.09 -9.22 22.39
CA ALA A 406 -16.90 -9.67 21.66
C ALA A 406 -15.82 -8.60 21.50
N SER A 407 -16.22 -7.35 21.23
CA SER A 407 -15.31 -6.21 21.06
C SER A 407 -14.85 -5.57 22.38
N GLY A 408 -15.60 -5.75 23.47
CA GLY A 408 -15.22 -5.26 24.81
C GLY A 408 -14.17 -6.14 25.51
N ARG A 409 -14.36 -7.47 25.47
CA ARG A 409 -13.45 -8.42 26.14
C ARG A 409 -12.03 -8.42 25.56
N HIS A 410 -11.90 -8.19 24.25
CA HIS A 410 -10.60 -8.19 23.55
C HIS A 410 -9.86 -6.84 23.50
N ALA A 411 -10.48 -5.74 23.95
CA ALA A 411 -9.74 -4.52 24.27
C ALA A 411 -8.98 -4.71 25.60
N LEU A 412 -9.67 -5.27 26.61
CA LEU A 412 -9.10 -5.59 27.92
C LEU A 412 -8.02 -6.68 27.87
N ALA A 413 -8.19 -7.72 27.05
CA ALA A 413 -7.20 -8.79 26.94
C ALA A 413 -5.84 -8.32 26.38
N TYR A 414 -5.84 -7.47 25.34
CA TYR A 414 -4.60 -6.94 24.76
C TYR A 414 -3.94 -5.90 25.68
N ALA A 415 -4.73 -5.02 26.32
CA ALA A 415 -4.23 -4.02 27.26
C ALA A 415 -3.67 -4.63 28.56
N ARG A 416 -4.22 -5.75 29.03
CA ARG A 416 -3.68 -6.49 30.19
C ARG A 416 -2.45 -7.34 29.86
N GLY A 417 -2.32 -7.77 28.59
CA GLY A 417 -1.13 -8.50 28.13
C GLY A 417 0.14 -7.65 28.08
N SER A 418 0.03 -6.37 27.71
CA SER A 418 1.18 -5.44 27.63
C SER A 418 1.53 -4.73 28.94
N THR A 419 0.66 -4.77 29.95
CA THR A 419 0.86 -4.10 31.26
C THR A 419 1.17 -5.07 32.41
N GLY A 420 1.26 -6.38 32.13
CA GLY A 420 1.31 -7.45 33.14
C GLY A 420 2.67 -8.08 33.44
N SER A 421 3.80 -7.60 32.89
CA SER A 421 5.12 -8.27 33.04
C SER A 421 6.00 -7.73 34.17
N ARG A 422 5.63 -6.63 34.86
CA ARG A 422 6.34 -6.12 36.05
C ARG A 422 5.67 -6.57 37.35
N GLY A 423 5.76 -7.87 37.65
CA GLY A 423 5.28 -8.43 38.92
C GLY A 423 5.75 -9.87 39.15
N ARG A 424 6.56 -10.10 40.20
CA ARG A 424 7.01 -11.44 40.60
C ARG A 424 5.80 -12.34 40.96
N PRO A 425 5.77 -13.62 40.55
CA PRO A 425 4.68 -14.51 40.92
C PRO A 425 4.76 -14.88 42.41
N ARG A 426 3.74 -14.50 43.19
CA ARG A 426 3.48 -15.11 44.51
C ARG A 426 2.40 -16.17 44.37
N HIS A 427 2.66 -17.36 44.91
CA HIS A 427 1.72 -18.48 44.91
C HIS A 427 0.39 -18.13 45.59
N ARG A 428 -0.73 -18.52 44.97
CA ARG A 428 -1.94 -18.90 45.71
C ARG A 428 -2.69 -20.01 44.97
N ARG A 429 -2.77 -21.20 45.59
CA ARG A 429 -3.56 -22.35 45.10
C ARG A 429 -5.02 -22.22 45.56
N LEU A 430 -5.95 -22.16 44.60
CA LEU A 430 -7.34 -22.66 44.61
C LEU A 430 -7.77 -22.81 43.12
N GLY A 431 -8.59 -23.76 42.67
CA GLY A 431 -9.09 -24.97 43.34
C GLY A 431 -10.22 -25.64 42.54
N GLY A 432 -9.94 -26.73 41.82
CA GLY A 432 -10.95 -27.55 41.10
C GLY A 432 -11.14 -27.23 39.60
N PRO A 433 -11.70 -28.17 38.80
CA PRO A 433 -10.82 -28.89 37.87
C PRO A 433 -11.12 -28.77 36.36
N GLY A 434 -10.03 -28.64 35.58
CA GLY A 434 -9.76 -29.52 34.43
C GLY A 434 -10.66 -29.51 33.19
N ARG A 435 -10.43 -28.55 32.27
CA ARG A 435 -10.25 -28.88 30.84
C ARG A 435 -9.07 -28.09 30.29
N GLY A 436 -8.10 -28.80 29.69
CA GLY A 436 -6.90 -28.19 29.13
C GLY A 436 -7.18 -27.46 27.81
N GLY A 437 -6.97 -26.15 27.79
CA GLY A 437 -7.15 -25.31 26.59
C GLY A 437 -6.45 -23.94 26.63
N GLY A 438 -5.64 -23.68 27.65
CA GLY A 438 -4.98 -22.39 27.88
C GLY A 438 -3.55 -22.32 27.34
N GLY A 439 -3.37 -22.46 26.02
CA GLY A 439 -2.03 -22.47 25.40
C GLY A 439 -1.95 -21.96 23.96
N GLY A 440 -3.04 -21.43 23.40
CA GLY A 440 -3.16 -21.03 21.99
C GLY A 440 -3.60 -19.58 21.79
N LEU A 441 -3.04 -18.64 22.56
CA LEU A 441 -3.30 -17.21 22.35
C LEU A 441 -2.76 -16.77 20.98
N VAL A 442 -3.67 -16.38 20.08
CA VAL A 442 -3.51 -15.70 18.78
C VAL A 442 -2.07 -15.72 18.23
N PRO A 443 -1.74 -16.58 17.24
CA PRO A 443 -0.47 -16.52 16.53
C PRO A 443 -0.24 -15.09 16.02
N SER A 444 0.81 -14.46 16.53
CA SER A 444 1.00 -13.02 16.42
C SER A 444 0.93 -12.50 14.98
N ALA A 445 -0.02 -11.60 14.72
CA ALA A 445 -0.19 -10.91 13.44
C ALA A 445 1.04 -10.05 13.02
N GLY A 446 2.06 -9.94 13.89
CA GLY A 446 3.31 -9.23 13.63
C GLY A 446 4.31 -9.98 12.75
N HIS A 447 4.66 -11.25 13.05
CA HIS A 447 5.97 -11.77 12.57
C HIS A 447 6.04 -13.17 11.93
N ARG A 448 4.98 -14.01 11.89
CA ARG A 448 5.12 -15.44 11.52
C ARG A 448 4.49 -15.93 10.20
N GLN A 449 4.20 -15.05 9.23
CA GLN A 449 3.51 -15.42 7.97
C GLN A 449 4.27 -15.19 6.66
N VAL A 450 5.59 -14.94 6.67
CA VAL A 450 6.39 -14.98 5.40
C VAL A 450 6.79 -16.43 5.03
N ARG A 451 6.71 -17.39 5.98
CA ARG A 451 7.26 -18.75 5.83
C ARG A 451 6.31 -19.92 6.18
N ARG A 452 5.03 -19.67 6.46
CA ARG A 452 4.00 -20.68 6.16
C ARG A 452 3.58 -20.40 4.72
N PRO A 453 3.83 -21.31 3.75
CA PRO A 453 3.37 -21.09 2.39
C PRO A 453 1.86 -20.83 2.41
N LEU A 454 1.41 -19.86 1.62
CA LEU A 454 0.04 -19.87 1.11
C LEU A 454 -0.11 -21.20 0.37
N ARG A 455 -0.66 -22.24 1.03
CA ARG A 455 -0.92 -23.55 0.45
C ARG A 455 -2.10 -23.44 -0.50
N HIS A 456 -1.89 -22.74 -1.61
CA HIS A 456 -2.82 -22.79 -2.73
C HIS A 456 -2.81 -24.22 -3.26
N PRO A 457 -3.98 -24.85 -3.42
CA PRO A 457 -4.06 -26.15 -4.05
C PRO A 457 -3.69 -26.00 -5.53
N HIS A 458 -2.85 -26.88 -6.06
CA HIS A 458 -2.69 -26.97 -7.52
C HIS A 458 -4.04 -27.35 -8.13
N HIS A 459 -4.42 -26.64 -9.19
CA HIS A 459 -5.59 -26.99 -9.97
C HIS A 459 -5.27 -28.22 -10.81
N GLN A 460 -5.87 -29.36 -10.45
CA GLN A 460 -5.83 -30.54 -11.31
C GLN A 460 -6.73 -30.31 -12.53
N ALA A 461 -6.18 -29.66 -13.56
CA ALA A 461 -6.84 -29.54 -14.86
C ALA A 461 -7.13 -30.92 -15.51
N GLY A 462 -6.46 -31.98 -15.03
CA GLY A 462 -6.64 -33.38 -15.42
C GLY A 462 -8.00 -34.03 -15.13
N GLY A 463 -8.98 -33.33 -14.55
CA GLY A 463 -10.35 -33.86 -14.32
C GLY A 463 -11.19 -34.09 -15.58
N SER A 464 -10.63 -33.90 -16.78
CA SER A 464 -11.32 -34.12 -18.06
C SER A 464 -10.42 -34.96 -19.01
N PRO A 465 -10.96 -35.94 -19.77
CA PRO A 465 -10.18 -36.99 -20.44
C PRO A 465 -9.46 -36.53 -21.73
N ARG A 466 -8.78 -35.38 -21.70
CA ARG A 466 -8.05 -34.80 -22.85
C ARG A 466 -6.68 -34.21 -22.48
N HIS A 467 -6.19 -34.42 -21.26
CA HIS A 467 -5.03 -33.67 -20.76
C HIS A 467 -3.67 -34.13 -21.30
N GLU A 468 -3.53 -35.38 -21.73
CA GLU A 468 -2.26 -35.93 -22.24
C GLU A 468 -1.75 -35.22 -23.51
N GLY A 469 -2.65 -34.69 -24.35
CA GLY A 469 -2.29 -33.96 -25.56
C GLY A 469 -1.82 -32.52 -25.33
N HIS A 470 -2.16 -31.89 -24.20
CA HIS A 470 -1.88 -30.46 -23.99
C HIS A 470 -0.45 -30.18 -23.54
N GLY A 471 0.19 -31.09 -22.80
CA GLY A 471 1.54 -30.87 -22.23
C GLY A 471 2.67 -30.67 -23.26
N ARG A 472 2.48 -31.09 -24.52
CA ARG A 472 3.52 -31.01 -25.57
C ARG A 472 3.25 -29.99 -26.68
N GLY A 473 2.05 -29.39 -26.73
CA GLY A 473 1.60 -28.59 -27.89
C GLY A 473 1.36 -27.09 -27.65
N CYS A 474 1.26 -26.64 -26.40
CA CYS A 474 0.78 -25.28 -26.09
C CYS A 474 1.73 -24.12 -26.43
N ALA A 475 2.96 -24.38 -26.89
CA ALA A 475 4.02 -23.38 -27.04
C ALA A 475 4.71 -23.38 -28.42
N HIS A 476 4.06 -23.85 -29.49
CA HIS A 476 4.61 -23.84 -30.84
C HIS A 476 3.76 -23.05 -31.83
N ALA A 477 4.17 -21.78 -32.01
CA ALA A 477 3.77 -20.83 -33.05
C ALA A 477 2.26 -20.49 -33.23
N PRO A 478 1.90 -19.21 -33.43
CA PRO A 478 0.58 -18.82 -33.93
C PRO A 478 0.46 -19.11 -35.45
N GLY A 479 0.70 -20.36 -35.84
CA GLY A 479 0.42 -20.86 -37.18
C GLY A 479 -1.08 -20.90 -37.44
N ARG A 480 -1.49 -20.67 -38.71
CA ARG A 480 -2.91 -20.59 -39.12
C ARG A 480 -3.62 -21.96 -39.08
N GLY A 481 -3.82 -22.52 -37.89
CA GLY A 481 -4.53 -23.78 -37.66
C GLY A 481 -5.85 -23.56 -36.91
N GLY A 482 -6.98 -23.62 -37.63
CA GLY A 482 -8.29 -23.81 -37.00
C GLY A 482 -8.66 -25.30 -36.90
N PRO A 483 -9.67 -25.68 -36.09
CA PRO A 483 -10.57 -24.82 -35.33
C PRO A 483 -10.59 -25.10 -33.81
N SER A 484 -10.34 -24.08 -33.00
CA SER A 484 -10.91 -23.99 -31.66
C SER A 484 -12.44 -23.83 -31.77
N ARG A 485 -13.18 -24.93 -31.56
CA ARG A 485 -14.65 -25.01 -31.39
C ARG A 485 -15.52 -24.15 -32.34
N LEU A 486 -15.58 -24.52 -33.63
CA LEU A 486 -16.65 -24.06 -34.54
C LEU A 486 -17.83 -25.06 -34.58
N PRO A 487 -19.09 -24.62 -34.38
CA PRO A 487 -20.26 -25.48 -34.61
C PRO A 487 -20.49 -25.69 -36.12
N ARG A 488 -20.81 -26.94 -36.51
CA ARG A 488 -21.00 -27.34 -37.93
C ARG A 488 -22.20 -26.61 -38.56
N ARG A 489 -21.97 -25.92 -39.69
CA ARG A 489 -23.04 -25.34 -40.52
C ARG A 489 -23.87 -26.43 -41.20
N ARG A 490 -25.21 -26.36 -41.13
CA ARG A 490 -26.09 -26.92 -42.18
C ARG A 490 -26.16 -25.92 -43.35
N ARG A 491 -26.01 -26.40 -44.58
CA ARG A 491 -26.17 -25.60 -45.80
C ARG A 491 -27.65 -25.48 -46.16
N LEU A 492 -28.11 -24.27 -46.41
CA LEU A 492 -29.18 -23.98 -47.37
C LEU A 492 -28.74 -22.78 -48.21
N LEU A 493 -28.79 -22.96 -49.53
CA LEU A 493 -28.65 -21.93 -50.58
C LEU A 493 -30.08 -21.64 -51.09
N PRO A 494 -30.39 -20.42 -51.59
CA PRO A 494 -30.13 -20.20 -53.02
C PRO A 494 -29.79 -18.76 -53.47
N ARG A 495 -29.12 -18.76 -54.64
CA ARG A 495 -29.17 -17.79 -55.75
C ARG A 495 -28.76 -16.32 -55.54
N ALA A 496 -27.72 -15.95 -56.29
CA ALA A 496 -27.37 -14.58 -56.64
C ALA A 496 -28.12 -14.11 -57.90
N VAL A 497 -28.28 -12.80 -58.02
CA VAL A 497 -28.29 -12.06 -59.30
C VAL A 497 -27.27 -10.93 -59.10
N GLY A 498 -26.33 -10.76 -60.03
CA GLY A 498 -25.28 -9.75 -59.92
C GLY A 498 -25.34 -8.75 -61.07
N LEU A 499 -24.43 -7.77 -61.05
CA LEU A 499 -23.92 -7.11 -62.25
C LEU A 499 -22.54 -6.48 -61.96
N ARG A 500 -21.85 -6.04 -63.01
CA ARG A 500 -20.37 -5.87 -63.09
C ARG A 500 -19.88 -4.44 -62.81
N PRO A 501 -18.54 -4.22 -62.66
CA PRO A 501 -17.97 -2.98 -62.16
C PRO A 501 -17.55 -1.95 -63.23
N GLY A 502 -17.50 -0.69 -62.80
CA GLY A 502 -16.74 0.44 -63.33
C GLY A 502 -16.62 1.43 -62.16
N GLY A 503 -15.56 2.20 -61.93
CA GLY A 503 -14.61 2.79 -62.87
C GLY A 503 -14.54 4.27 -62.48
N ALA A 504 -13.71 4.60 -61.48
CA ALA A 504 -13.66 5.93 -60.89
C ALA A 504 -12.56 6.79 -61.53
N ALA A 505 -12.97 7.88 -62.18
CA ALA A 505 -12.12 8.98 -62.62
C ALA A 505 -12.45 10.25 -61.81
N ALA A 506 -11.51 11.19 -61.73
CA ALA A 506 -11.58 12.36 -60.86
C ALA A 506 -12.49 13.49 -61.41
N ALA A 507 -13.01 14.32 -60.48
CA ALA A 507 -13.42 15.69 -60.73
C ALA A 507 -13.35 16.51 -59.42
N ASP A 508 -13.00 17.79 -59.55
CA ASP A 508 -12.80 18.77 -58.46
C ASP A 508 -14.11 19.44 -57.97
N ASP A 509 -13.92 20.41 -57.07
CA ASP A 509 -14.81 21.49 -56.62
C ASP A 509 -15.83 21.23 -55.48
N ALA A 510 -15.56 21.90 -54.35
CA ALA A 510 -16.55 22.29 -53.34
C ALA A 510 -16.23 23.72 -52.81
N PRO A 511 -17.23 24.59 -52.56
CA PRO A 511 -17.03 26.04 -52.54
C PRO A 511 -16.70 26.66 -51.15
N ARG A 512 -16.04 27.83 -51.18
CA ARG A 512 -15.77 28.68 -50.01
C ARG A 512 -16.95 29.63 -49.69
N PRO A 513 -17.28 29.89 -48.40
CA PRO A 513 -18.13 31.03 -48.02
C PRO A 513 -17.34 32.35 -47.92
N ARG A 514 -18.04 33.47 -48.16
CA ARG A 514 -17.51 34.85 -48.19
C ARG A 514 -17.45 35.53 -46.81
N ALA A 515 -16.56 36.52 -46.71
CA ALA A 515 -16.48 37.45 -45.59
C ALA A 515 -17.59 38.53 -45.63
N LEU A 516 -17.92 39.09 -44.46
CA LEU A 516 -18.68 40.33 -44.31
C LEU A 516 -17.85 41.37 -43.55
N ARG A 517 -17.78 42.59 -44.09
CA ARG A 517 -17.29 43.79 -43.38
C ARG A 517 -18.48 44.54 -42.81
N GLY A 518 -18.33 45.12 -41.62
CA GLY A 518 -19.34 46.00 -41.00
C GLY A 518 -19.20 47.48 -41.41
N PRO A 519 -19.91 48.39 -40.71
CA PRO A 519 -19.75 49.84 -40.87
C PRO A 519 -18.93 50.48 -39.73
N GLY A 520 -18.14 51.52 -40.06
CA GLY A 520 -17.79 52.58 -39.11
C GLY A 520 -18.89 53.66 -39.09
N SER A 521 -18.76 54.80 -38.42
CA SER A 521 -17.69 55.35 -37.58
C SER A 521 -18.24 56.61 -36.88
N ASP A 522 -17.75 56.99 -35.70
CA ASP A 522 -17.65 58.43 -35.39
C ASP A 522 -16.51 58.79 -34.43
N ARG A 523 -16.19 60.09 -34.35
CA ARG A 523 -14.90 60.65 -33.90
C ARG A 523 -14.97 61.33 -32.53
N GLY A 524 -13.87 61.30 -31.79
CA GLY A 524 -13.62 62.17 -30.65
C GLY A 524 -12.45 61.71 -29.77
N GLY A 525 -11.38 62.50 -29.69
CA GLY A 525 -10.30 62.33 -28.69
C GLY A 525 -10.19 63.59 -27.82
N PRO A 526 -9.04 63.88 -27.18
CA PRO A 526 -7.96 62.99 -26.76
C PRO A 526 -7.54 63.19 -25.28
N GLY A 527 -6.65 62.34 -24.76
CA GLY A 527 -5.76 62.69 -23.63
C GLY A 527 -6.05 62.00 -22.29
N GLY A 528 -5.03 61.35 -21.72
CA GLY A 528 -5.13 60.68 -20.42
C GLY A 528 -4.11 59.57 -20.17
N ARG A 529 -2.80 59.83 -20.33
CA ARG A 529 -1.77 58.86 -19.94
C ARG A 529 -1.78 58.65 -18.42
N ARG A 530 -2.10 57.44 -17.96
CA ARG A 530 -1.67 56.94 -16.65
C ARG A 530 -0.88 55.65 -16.84
N THR A 531 0.43 55.79 -16.85
CA THR A 531 1.38 54.67 -16.75
C THR A 531 1.28 54.05 -15.36
N LEU A 532 0.67 52.86 -15.26
CA LEU A 532 0.84 52.00 -14.09
C LEU A 532 2.13 51.21 -14.25
N THR A 533 3.20 51.71 -13.61
CA THR A 533 4.48 51.01 -13.50
C THR A 533 4.29 49.78 -12.62
N VAL A 534 4.12 48.60 -13.22
CA VAL A 534 4.13 47.34 -12.46
C VAL A 534 5.58 47.09 -12.02
N ALA A 535 5.85 47.32 -10.73
CA ALA A 535 7.14 47.03 -10.14
C ALA A 535 7.47 45.55 -10.32
N ARG A 536 8.62 45.27 -10.93
CA ARG A 536 9.09 43.92 -11.23
C ARG A 536 9.53 43.26 -9.91
N MET A 537 8.60 42.61 -9.21
CA MET A 537 8.92 41.74 -8.07
C MET A 537 9.74 40.55 -8.59
N MET A 538 11.07 40.70 -8.55
CA MET A 538 12.01 39.61 -8.75
C MET A 538 11.84 38.64 -7.58
N VAL A 539 11.09 37.57 -7.81
CA VAL A 539 11.22 36.35 -6.99
C VAL A 539 12.65 35.86 -7.21
N PRO A 540 13.51 35.75 -6.17
CA PRO A 540 14.85 35.26 -6.35
C PRO A 540 14.79 33.79 -6.79
N VAL A 541 15.44 33.50 -7.92
CA VAL A 541 15.74 32.13 -8.33
C VAL A 541 16.50 31.47 -7.18
N PRO A 542 16.14 30.25 -6.73
CA PRO A 542 16.88 29.58 -5.68
C PRO A 542 18.34 29.45 -6.11
N SER A 543 19.24 29.99 -5.30
CA SER A 543 20.67 29.89 -5.51
C SER A 543 21.06 28.41 -5.63
N PHE A 544 21.96 28.10 -6.55
CA PHE A 544 22.65 26.82 -6.55
C PHE A 544 23.15 26.55 -5.14
N VAL A 545 22.69 25.45 -4.51
CA VAL A 545 23.09 25.09 -3.16
C VAL A 545 24.58 24.82 -3.19
N ARG A 546 25.36 25.79 -2.68
CA ARG A 546 26.81 25.67 -2.57
C ARG A 546 27.10 24.43 -1.74
N ALA A 547 27.86 23.48 -2.30
CA ALA A 547 28.32 22.33 -1.53
C ALA A 547 29.10 22.83 -0.31
N PRO A 548 28.97 22.18 0.87
CA PRO A 548 29.65 22.65 2.06
C PRO A 548 31.16 22.70 1.85
N HIS A 549 31.86 23.61 2.53
CA HIS A 549 33.32 23.59 2.47
C HIS A 549 33.84 22.39 3.28
N PRO A 550 34.63 21.47 2.67
CA PRO A 550 35.20 20.35 3.42
C PRO A 550 36.16 20.88 4.48
N LEU A 551 35.83 20.66 5.75
CA LEU A 551 36.68 21.09 6.86
C LEU A 551 37.85 20.10 7.02
N THR A 552 39.01 20.61 7.41
CA THR A 552 40.10 19.77 7.94
C THR A 552 39.57 19.02 9.17
N PRO A 553 39.76 17.69 9.27
CA PRO A 553 39.46 16.94 10.49
C PRO A 553 40.26 17.49 11.68
N PRO A 554 39.72 17.52 12.91
CA PRO A 554 40.50 17.90 14.08
C PRO A 554 41.50 16.79 14.45
N ASP A 555 42.64 17.18 15.01
CA ASP A 555 43.66 16.27 15.52
C ASP A 555 43.08 15.38 16.64
N PRO A 556 43.29 14.05 16.63
CA PRO A 556 42.75 13.18 17.67
C PRO A 556 43.39 13.38 19.03
N VAL A 557 42.55 13.41 20.07
CA VAL A 557 42.97 13.58 21.46
C VAL A 557 43.01 12.22 22.16
N ALA A 558 44.13 11.92 22.82
CA ALA A 558 44.28 10.69 23.59
C ALA A 558 43.38 10.72 24.84
N LEU A 559 42.43 9.80 24.92
CA LEU A 559 41.44 9.70 25.99
C LEU A 559 41.47 8.32 26.65
N THR A 560 41.48 8.28 27.98
CA THR A 560 41.19 7.06 28.74
C THR A 560 39.73 6.61 28.54
N ALA A 561 39.42 5.35 28.85
CA ALA A 561 38.06 4.83 28.67
C ALA A 561 36.97 5.61 29.46
N PRO A 562 37.18 6.01 30.74
CA PRO A 562 36.22 6.86 31.46
C PRO A 562 36.03 8.23 30.80
N GLN A 563 37.10 8.90 30.41
CA GLN A 563 37.03 10.22 29.75
C GLN A 563 36.29 10.17 28.41
N ARG A 564 36.53 9.12 27.62
CA ARG A 564 35.82 8.84 26.38
C ARG A 564 34.33 8.59 26.62
N ALA A 565 33.99 7.83 27.68
CA ALA A 565 32.61 7.60 28.07
C ALA A 565 31.90 8.90 28.51
N THR A 566 32.57 9.76 29.28
CA THR A 566 32.07 11.09 29.65
C THR A 566 31.78 11.94 28.41
N ALA A 567 32.74 12.05 27.47
CA ALA A 567 32.58 12.83 26.24
C ALA A 567 31.44 12.29 25.35
N HIS A 568 31.35 10.97 25.16
CA HIS A 568 30.32 10.36 24.32
C HIS A 568 28.93 10.45 24.96
N MET A 569 28.79 10.27 26.27
CA MET A 569 27.51 10.44 26.97
C MET A 569 27.05 11.91 26.94
N ALA A 570 27.97 12.86 27.12
CA ALA A 570 27.69 14.28 27.02
C ALA A 570 27.17 14.64 25.61
N ALA A 571 27.88 14.20 24.56
CA ALA A 571 27.45 14.40 23.18
C ALA A 571 26.10 13.72 22.89
N SER A 572 25.88 12.48 23.35
CA SER A 572 24.61 11.76 23.21
C SER A 572 23.42 12.52 23.78
N LEU A 573 23.53 13.00 25.03
CA LEU A 573 22.44 13.72 25.71
C LEU A 573 22.15 15.08 25.06
N LEU A 574 23.18 15.76 24.56
CA LEU A 574 23.07 17.11 24.01
C LEU A 574 22.75 17.15 22.51
N LEU A 575 23.04 16.08 21.76
CA LEU A 575 22.63 15.88 20.35
C LEU A 575 21.18 15.37 20.22
N ASP A 576 20.58 14.86 21.29
CA ASP A 576 19.18 14.43 21.30
C ASP A 576 18.19 15.61 21.48
N TYR A 577 16.93 15.44 21.06
CA TYR A 577 15.94 16.51 20.97
C TYR A 577 15.78 17.30 22.30
N PRO A 578 15.90 18.64 22.29
CA PRO A 578 15.86 19.46 23.50
C PRO A 578 14.42 19.72 23.96
N GLY A 579 13.80 18.71 24.60
CA GLY A 579 12.48 18.85 25.22
C GLY A 579 12.46 19.88 26.35
N GLU A 580 11.38 20.69 26.42
CA GLU A 580 11.27 21.84 27.34
C GLU A 580 11.49 21.47 28.83
N ASP A 581 11.02 20.30 29.27
CA ASP A 581 11.17 19.82 30.66
C ASP A 581 12.51 19.08 30.94
N VAL A 582 13.34 18.84 29.92
CA VAL A 582 14.48 17.89 30.00
C VAL A 582 15.84 18.58 29.81
N LEU A 583 15.90 19.67 29.04
CA LEU A 583 17.14 20.36 28.70
C LEU A 583 17.95 20.80 29.93
N ASP A 584 17.32 21.46 30.91
CA ASP A 584 17.98 21.93 32.14
C ASP A 584 18.47 20.78 33.04
N GLY A 585 17.86 19.61 32.93
CA GLY A 585 18.36 18.38 33.57
C GLY A 585 19.65 17.91 32.91
N ARG A 586 19.65 17.82 31.57
CA ARG A 586 20.81 17.40 30.77
C ARG A 586 21.99 18.36 30.93
N LEU A 587 21.78 19.67 30.82
CA LEU A 587 22.82 20.69 30.97
C LEU A 587 23.48 20.66 32.36
N ARG A 588 22.73 20.38 33.42
CA ARG A 588 23.30 20.21 34.78
C ARG A 588 24.05 18.89 34.92
N ALA A 589 23.51 17.79 34.40
CA ALA A 589 24.17 16.48 34.47
C ALA A 589 25.50 16.47 33.70
N VAL A 590 25.54 17.04 32.49
CA VAL A 590 26.77 17.15 31.70
C VAL A 590 27.76 18.10 32.36
N GLY A 591 27.32 19.26 32.86
CA GLY A 591 28.21 20.19 33.58
C GLY A 591 28.85 19.58 34.83
N ALA A 592 28.12 18.74 35.57
CA ALA A 592 28.68 17.99 36.69
C ALA A 592 29.69 16.92 36.26
N ALA A 593 29.47 16.26 35.12
CA ALA A 593 30.39 15.26 34.58
C ALA A 593 31.68 15.88 34.04
N LEU A 594 31.61 17.04 33.38
CA LEU A 594 32.78 17.79 32.89
C LEU A 594 33.61 18.42 34.02
N ALA A 595 33.03 18.63 35.21
CA ALA A 595 33.74 19.02 36.43
C ALA A 595 34.21 17.83 37.29
N GLY A 596 33.99 16.59 36.83
CA GLY A 596 34.30 15.36 37.55
C GLY A 596 35.73 14.86 37.35
N PRO A 597 36.16 13.81 38.08
CA PRO A 597 37.49 13.20 37.91
C PRO A 597 37.67 12.53 36.54
N ASP A 598 36.58 12.08 35.91
CA ASP A 598 36.55 11.46 34.59
C ASP A 598 36.28 12.46 33.46
N ALA A 599 36.57 13.75 33.68
CA ALA A 599 36.42 14.79 32.67
C ALA A 599 37.42 14.58 31.51
N PRO A 600 36.99 14.76 30.24
CA PRO A 600 37.89 14.70 29.10
C PRO A 600 38.86 15.90 29.11
N PRO A 601 40.02 15.81 28.41
CA PRO A 601 40.96 16.92 28.26
C PRO A 601 40.28 18.20 27.74
N ALA A 602 40.88 19.35 28.06
CA ALA A 602 40.30 20.67 27.80
C ALA A 602 39.96 20.91 26.32
N GLU A 603 40.74 20.31 25.42
CA GLU A 603 40.55 20.32 23.97
C GLU A 603 39.19 19.73 23.55
N VAL A 604 38.73 18.68 24.24
CA VAL A 604 37.46 17.98 23.99
C VAL A 604 36.32 18.54 24.86
N ALA A 605 36.63 19.04 26.05
CA ALA A 605 35.65 19.66 26.94
C ALA A 605 35.15 21.01 26.41
N ALA A 606 36.05 21.89 25.93
CA ALA A 606 35.72 23.26 25.56
C ALA A 606 34.66 23.39 24.44
N PRO A 607 34.62 22.54 23.39
CA PRO A 607 33.53 22.55 22.41
C PRO A 607 32.17 22.17 23.03
N ILE A 608 32.15 21.25 24.00
CA ILE A 608 30.91 20.83 24.70
C ILE A 608 30.41 21.96 25.61
N GLU A 609 31.30 22.60 26.37
CA GLU A 609 30.98 23.76 27.20
C GLU A 609 30.45 24.93 26.35
N ALA A 610 31.11 25.23 25.22
CA ALA A 610 30.66 26.25 24.29
C ALA A 610 29.27 25.96 23.70
N PHE A 611 28.91 24.69 23.46
CA PHE A 611 27.54 24.31 23.11
C PHE A 611 26.58 24.58 24.28
N MET A 612 26.95 24.20 25.51
CA MET A 612 26.09 24.39 26.67
C MET A 612 25.76 25.85 26.94
N ASP A 613 26.71 26.77 26.75
CA ASP A 613 26.46 28.21 26.88
C ASP A 613 25.64 28.78 25.71
N ALA A 614 25.85 28.29 24.49
CA ALA A 614 24.98 28.61 23.35
C ALA A 614 23.53 28.10 23.55
N ALA A 615 23.35 26.93 24.15
CA ALA A 615 22.05 26.38 24.51
C ALA A 615 21.35 27.22 25.60
N ARG A 616 22.08 27.58 26.67
CA ARG A 616 21.58 28.45 27.76
C ARG A 616 21.14 29.82 27.25
N SER A 617 21.95 30.46 26.40
CA SER A 617 21.66 31.80 25.85
C SER A 617 20.48 31.83 24.88
N ARG A 618 20.19 30.73 24.17
CA ARG A 618 19.03 30.61 23.28
C ARG A 618 17.73 30.26 24.03
N GLY A 619 17.84 29.48 25.10
CA GLY A 619 16.69 28.94 25.82
C GLY A 619 16.01 27.75 25.11
N PRO A 620 15.20 26.96 25.83
CA PRO A 620 14.76 25.64 25.37
C PRO A 620 13.95 25.69 24.08
N ARG A 621 12.98 26.60 23.99
CA ARG A 621 12.10 26.73 22.83
C ARG A 621 12.85 27.09 21.55
N ALA A 622 13.72 28.11 21.59
CA ALA A 622 14.48 28.54 20.42
C ALA A 622 15.54 27.50 20.02
N LEU A 623 16.06 26.71 20.98
CA LEU A 623 16.93 25.58 20.68
C LEU A 623 16.16 24.43 20.00
N ALA A 624 14.93 24.14 20.42
CA ALA A 624 14.06 23.15 19.78
C ALA A 624 13.63 23.57 18.36
N GLU A 625 13.27 24.84 18.16
CA GLU A 625 12.98 25.40 16.83
C GLU A 625 14.23 25.32 15.92
N HIS A 626 15.42 25.63 16.45
CA HIS A 626 16.70 25.48 15.74
C HIS A 626 17.08 24.01 15.47
N TYR A 627 16.72 23.08 16.36
CA TYR A 627 16.92 21.63 16.18
C TYR A 627 16.15 21.13 14.96
N VAL A 628 14.84 21.39 14.88
CA VAL A 628 13.98 20.97 13.76
C VAL A 628 14.44 21.61 12.44
N GLU A 629 14.81 22.90 12.46
CA GLU A 629 15.36 23.60 11.29
C GLU A 629 16.74 23.07 10.85
N THR A 630 17.52 22.51 11.78
CA THR A 630 18.82 21.89 11.48
C THR A 630 18.67 20.46 10.99
N PHE A 631 18.04 19.59 11.77
CA PHE A 631 18.11 18.13 11.61
C PHE A 631 17.01 17.55 10.71
N ASP A 632 15.78 18.08 10.79
CA ASP A 632 14.64 17.53 10.04
C ASP A 632 14.53 18.15 8.63
N ARG A 633 14.82 19.46 8.53
CA ARG A 633 14.66 20.22 7.27
C ARG A 633 15.88 20.20 6.37
N ARG A 634 17.09 19.94 6.88
CA ARG A 634 18.32 19.93 6.09
C ARG A 634 18.89 18.52 5.97
N ARG A 635 18.61 17.87 4.85
CA ARG A 635 19.07 16.50 4.54
C ARG A 635 20.56 16.24 4.80
N ARG A 636 21.44 17.25 4.64
CA ARG A 636 22.90 17.13 4.85
C ARG A 636 23.32 17.15 6.33
N CYS A 637 22.43 17.52 7.25
CA CYS A 637 22.68 17.57 8.70
C CYS A 637 22.11 16.34 9.44
N CYS A 638 21.75 15.27 8.74
CA CYS A 638 21.11 14.09 9.31
C CYS A 638 21.93 13.41 10.43
N LEU A 639 21.28 12.91 11.49
CA LEU A 639 21.95 12.19 12.59
C LEU A 639 22.04 10.66 12.40
N TYR A 640 21.61 10.13 11.25
CA TYR A 640 21.64 8.68 10.96
C TYR A 640 22.92 8.30 10.20
N LEU A 641 23.77 7.46 10.80
CA LEU A 641 25.10 7.14 10.24
C LEU A 641 25.04 6.39 8.90
N THR A 642 24.07 5.49 8.71
CA THR A 642 23.95 4.74 7.44
C THR A 642 23.51 5.62 6.27
N TYR A 643 22.84 6.75 6.57
CA TYR A 643 22.36 7.66 5.54
C TYR A 643 23.51 8.24 4.71
N TYR A 644 24.65 8.59 5.32
CA TYR A 644 25.80 9.11 4.59
C TYR A 644 26.48 8.05 3.71
N ALA A 645 26.54 6.80 4.17
CA ALA A 645 27.23 5.71 3.47
C ALA A 645 26.42 5.13 2.29
N VAL A 646 25.12 4.92 2.47
CA VAL A 646 24.27 4.23 1.47
C VAL A 646 23.01 4.99 1.08
N GLY A 647 22.80 6.20 1.59
CA GLY A 647 21.63 7.02 1.27
C GLY A 647 20.31 6.42 1.76
N ASP A 648 19.20 6.95 1.24
CA ASP A 648 17.88 6.34 1.41
C ASP A 648 17.58 5.33 0.29
N THR A 649 18.54 4.43 0.05
CA THR A 649 18.46 3.37 -0.95
C THR A 649 17.98 2.05 -0.33
N ARG A 650 17.58 1.10 -1.17
CA ARG A 650 17.28 -0.30 -0.77
C ARG A 650 18.39 -0.98 0.06
N HIS A 651 19.64 -0.51 -0.04
CA HIS A 651 20.78 -1.04 0.69
C HIS A 651 20.82 -0.58 2.17
N ARG A 652 20.15 0.53 2.51
CA ARG A 652 20.03 1.04 3.88
C ARG A 652 19.40 0.02 4.85
N GLY A 653 18.44 -0.77 4.38
CA GLY A 653 17.81 -1.82 5.20
C GLY A 653 18.79 -2.91 5.66
N ALA A 654 19.82 -3.23 4.86
CA ALA A 654 20.87 -4.16 5.25
C ALA A 654 21.86 -3.53 6.24
N ALA A 655 22.21 -2.25 6.04
CA ALA A 655 23.07 -1.50 6.96
C ALA A 655 22.43 -1.34 8.35
N LEU A 656 21.13 -1.00 8.41
CA LEU A 656 20.35 -0.94 9.66
C LEU A 656 20.30 -2.29 10.39
N LEU A 657 20.22 -3.41 9.65
CA LEU A 657 20.28 -4.74 10.25
C LEU A 657 21.65 -5.04 10.87
N ALA A 658 22.75 -4.63 10.22
CA ALA A 658 24.10 -4.79 10.75
C ALA A 658 24.30 -3.98 12.05
N PHE A 659 23.84 -2.72 12.09
CA PHE A 659 23.84 -1.91 13.33
C PHE A 659 23.03 -2.60 14.44
N LYS A 660 21.83 -3.10 14.14
CA LYS A 660 21.00 -3.83 15.11
C LYS A 660 21.67 -5.11 15.63
N GLN A 661 22.40 -5.83 14.78
CA GLN A 661 23.17 -7.01 15.17
C GLN A 661 24.35 -6.63 16.06
N ALA A 662 25.07 -5.55 15.76
CA ALA A 662 26.17 -5.04 16.58
C ALA A 662 25.70 -4.57 17.97
N LEU A 663 24.61 -3.80 18.05
CA LEU A 663 23.96 -3.42 19.32
C LEU A 663 23.55 -4.64 20.16
N SER A 664 22.94 -5.64 19.51
CA SER A 664 22.54 -6.88 20.18
C SER A 664 23.73 -7.73 20.64
N ALA A 665 24.87 -7.69 19.93
CA ALA A 665 26.09 -8.40 20.31
C ALA A 665 26.75 -7.76 21.55
N ALA A 666 26.74 -6.42 21.63
CA ALA A 666 27.18 -5.66 22.80
C ALA A 666 26.17 -5.67 23.98
N GLY A 667 25.14 -6.52 23.93
CA GLY A 667 24.14 -6.67 25.00
C GLY A 667 23.19 -5.47 25.19
N TYR A 668 23.12 -4.56 24.22
CA TYR A 668 22.33 -3.32 24.33
C TYR A 668 20.89 -3.52 23.78
N GLU A 669 19.92 -3.67 24.68
CA GLU A 669 18.50 -3.66 24.32
C GLU A 669 17.98 -2.23 24.15
N MET A 670 17.64 -1.85 22.91
CA MET A 670 17.00 -0.55 22.61
C MET A 670 15.60 -0.48 23.23
N ALA A 671 15.39 0.48 24.13
CA ALA A 671 14.13 0.68 24.85
C ALA A 671 13.15 1.68 24.18
N VAL A 672 13.53 2.28 23.04
CA VAL A 672 12.82 3.37 22.35
C VAL A 672 12.63 2.99 20.87
N ASP A 673 11.59 3.53 20.23
CA ASP A 673 11.27 3.36 18.80
C ASP A 673 12.26 4.07 17.83
N GLU A 674 13.50 4.28 18.24
CA GLU A 674 14.56 4.93 17.44
C GLU A 674 15.27 3.95 16.49
N LEU A 675 15.93 4.49 15.45
CA LEU A 675 16.75 3.68 14.55
C LEU A 675 18.11 3.31 15.16
N PRO A 676 18.63 2.10 14.87
CA PRO A 676 19.87 1.59 15.46
C PRO A 676 21.14 2.31 14.98
N ASP A 677 21.06 3.14 13.94
CA ASP A 677 22.17 3.94 13.41
C ASP A 677 22.09 5.43 13.78
N TYR A 678 21.17 5.81 14.66
CA TYR A 678 21.06 7.16 15.22
C TYR A 678 22.31 7.48 16.06
N LEU A 679 23.05 8.53 15.70
CA LEU A 679 24.35 8.85 16.30
C LEU A 679 24.31 8.92 17.84
N PRO A 680 23.32 9.56 18.51
CA PRO A 680 23.18 9.50 19.97
C PRO A 680 23.10 8.08 20.53
N VAL A 681 22.35 7.15 19.92
CA VAL A 681 22.28 5.74 20.38
C VAL A 681 23.65 5.05 20.31
N VAL A 682 24.44 5.33 19.26
CA VAL A 682 25.79 4.77 19.10
C VAL A 682 26.78 5.39 20.10
N LEU A 683 26.63 6.68 20.41
CA LEU A 683 27.41 7.37 21.45
C LEU A 683 27.05 6.86 22.86
N GLU A 684 25.75 6.66 23.16
CA GLU A 684 25.30 6.07 24.42
C GLU A 684 25.84 4.64 24.59
N LEU A 685 25.79 3.82 23.54
CA LEU A 685 26.41 2.49 23.53
C LEU A 685 27.90 2.59 23.86
N SER A 686 28.64 3.48 23.18
CA SER A 686 30.08 3.64 23.39
C SER A 686 30.42 4.10 24.81
N ALA A 687 29.57 4.92 25.43
CA ALA A 687 29.78 5.37 26.81
C ALA A 687 29.40 4.32 27.86
N ARG A 688 28.43 3.44 27.58
CA ARG A 688 27.94 2.44 28.55
C ARG A 688 28.67 1.10 28.50
N SER A 689 29.18 0.72 27.34
CA SER A 689 29.79 -0.60 27.12
C SER A 689 31.32 -0.59 27.23
N GLY A 690 31.97 0.52 26.87
CA GLY A 690 33.43 0.56 26.68
C GLY A 690 33.95 -0.35 25.56
N ASP A 691 33.04 -0.96 24.80
CA ASP A 691 33.29 -2.11 23.93
C ASP A 691 33.94 -1.68 22.59
N GLU A 692 34.83 -2.53 22.07
CA GLU A 692 35.50 -2.34 20.79
C GLU A 692 34.47 -2.18 19.66
N VAL A 693 33.34 -2.90 19.75
CA VAL A 693 32.23 -2.86 18.79
C VAL A 693 31.73 -1.42 18.55
N ALA A 694 31.56 -0.62 19.61
CA ALA A 694 31.04 0.74 19.49
C ALA A 694 32.06 1.69 18.86
N GLN A 695 33.34 1.52 19.19
CA GLN A 695 34.43 2.30 18.57
C GLN A 695 34.61 1.92 17.10
N THR A 696 34.50 0.64 16.75
CA THR A 696 34.52 0.17 15.37
C THR A 696 33.37 0.76 14.56
N LEU A 697 32.14 0.81 15.10
CA LEU A 697 30.99 1.42 14.43
C LEU A 697 31.21 2.91 14.13
N LEU A 698 31.64 3.70 15.13
CA LEU A 698 31.90 5.13 14.95
C LEU A 698 33.05 5.38 13.98
N SER A 699 34.15 4.63 14.10
CA SER A 699 35.33 4.76 13.21
C SER A 699 34.98 4.39 11.76
N SER A 700 34.20 3.32 11.55
CA SER A 700 33.73 2.90 10.21
C SER A 700 32.79 3.91 9.54
N HIS A 701 32.23 4.84 10.31
CA HIS A 701 31.34 5.91 9.82
C HIS A 701 31.94 7.31 10.02
N ARG A 702 33.24 7.43 10.29
CA ARG A 702 33.96 8.71 10.47
C ARG A 702 33.72 9.66 9.30
N GLU A 703 33.65 9.13 8.07
CA GLU A 703 33.35 9.92 6.87
C GLU A 703 32.02 10.67 6.95
N GLY A 704 30.96 9.99 7.43
CA GLY A 704 29.64 10.60 7.62
C GLY A 704 29.60 11.61 8.76
N ILE A 705 30.37 11.37 9.83
CA ILE A 705 30.51 12.29 10.97
C ILE A 705 31.20 13.60 10.53
N GLU A 706 32.23 13.54 9.68
CA GLU A 706 32.89 14.73 9.13
C GLU A 706 32.02 15.51 8.12
N VAL A 707 31.21 14.81 7.33
CA VAL A 707 30.22 15.44 6.43
C VAL A 707 29.14 16.16 7.26
N LEU A 708 28.63 15.53 8.31
CA LEU A 708 27.71 16.14 9.28
C LEU A 708 28.33 17.38 9.93
N ARG A 709 29.58 17.30 10.42
CA ARG A 709 30.29 18.43 11.03
C ARG A 709 30.42 19.61 10.06
N SER A 710 30.84 19.35 8.82
CA SER A 710 30.98 20.37 7.78
C SER A 710 29.63 21.04 7.44
N ALA A 711 28.55 20.24 7.33
CA ALA A 711 27.20 20.75 7.10
C ALA A 711 26.65 21.58 8.28
N LEU A 712 26.98 21.22 9.53
CA LEU A 712 26.56 21.97 10.71
C LEU A 712 27.30 23.31 10.87
N VAL A 713 28.59 23.36 10.53
CA VAL A 713 29.38 24.61 10.51
C VAL A 713 28.84 25.57 9.46
N ASP A 714 28.61 25.10 8.23
CA ASP A 714 28.06 25.94 7.16
C ASP A 714 26.59 26.35 7.40
N ALA A 715 25.86 25.60 8.23
CA ALA A 715 24.55 25.99 8.74
C ALA A 715 24.60 27.03 9.89
N GLY A 716 25.78 27.37 10.41
CA GLY A 716 25.96 28.24 11.58
C GLY A 716 25.40 27.63 12.87
N SER A 717 25.37 26.29 12.96
CA SER A 717 24.68 25.56 14.03
C SER A 717 25.60 25.30 15.22
N PRO A 718 25.20 25.60 16.48
CA PRO A 718 26.04 25.33 17.66
C PRO A 718 26.32 23.83 17.83
N TYR A 719 25.42 22.97 17.34
CA TYR A 719 25.58 21.52 17.32
C TYR A 719 26.86 21.04 16.61
N ALA A 720 27.46 21.86 15.74
CA ALA A 720 28.77 21.57 15.15
C ALA A 720 29.85 21.27 16.20
N ARG A 721 29.81 21.94 17.36
CA ARG A 721 30.78 21.80 18.46
C ARG A 721 30.70 20.44 19.17
N LEU A 722 29.50 19.86 19.25
CA LEU A 722 29.32 18.51 19.78
C LEU A 722 29.89 17.45 18.84
N VAL A 723 29.68 17.61 17.53
CA VAL A 723 30.22 16.69 16.51
C VAL A 723 31.73 16.87 16.36
N GLU A 724 32.27 18.08 16.55
CA GLU A 724 33.70 18.37 16.67
C GLU A 724 34.33 17.64 17.86
N ALA A 725 33.75 17.73 19.06
CA ALA A 725 34.21 16.98 20.23
C ALA A 725 34.21 15.45 19.98
N VAL A 726 33.16 14.91 19.36
CA VAL A 726 33.11 13.48 18.95
C VAL A 726 34.17 13.16 17.90
N SER A 727 34.48 14.08 16.98
CA SER A 727 35.50 13.86 15.95
C SER A 727 36.92 13.77 16.54
N MET A 728 37.19 14.54 17.61
CA MET A 728 38.45 14.51 18.35
C MET A 728 38.67 13.19 19.12
N THR A 729 37.64 12.41 19.43
CA THR A 729 37.80 11.12 20.13
C THR A 729 38.17 9.97 19.19
N LEU A 730 37.98 10.14 17.88
CA LEU A 730 38.08 9.08 16.87
C LEU A 730 39.46 9.06 16.19
N PRO A 731 39.93 7.89 15.68
CA PRO A 731 41.25 7.76 15.06
C PRO A 731 41.53 8.71 13.89
N GLU A 732 42.80 8.96 13.59
CA GLU A 732 43.23 9.78 12.45
C GLU A 732 42.64 9.28 11.12
N ILE A 733 42.39 10.22 10.22
CA ILE A 733 41.86 9.98 8.88
C ILE A 733 43.02 9.95 7.90
N ASP A 734 43.21 8.83 7.19
CA ASP A 734 44.23 8.75 6.13
C ASP A 734 43.88 9.64 4.91
N ALA A 735 44.88 9.92 4.06
CA ALA A 735 44.71 10.81 2.91
C ALA A 735 43.59 10.35 1.95
N ALA A 736 43.45 9.04 1.75
CA ALA A 736 42.42 8.46 0.89
C ALA A 736 41.01 8.63 1.46
N THR A 737 40.86 8.58 2.78
CA THR A 737 39.60 8.80 3.50
C THR A 737 39.25 10.29 3.53
N ALA A 738 40.24 11.18 3.66
CA ALA A 738 40.04 12.62 3.51
C ALA A 738 39.55 13.00 2.10
N ASP A 739 40.02 12.33 1.04
CA ASP A 739 39.49 12.50 -0.31
C ASP A 739 38.06 11.98 -0.48
N ARG A 740 37.71 10.85 0.14
CA ARG A 740 36.31 10.36 0.15
C ARG A 740 35.37 11.30 0.89
N VAL A 741 35.80 11.89 2.02
CA VAL A 741 35.04 12.96 2.71
C VAL A 741 34.85 14.17 1.79
N ARG A 742 35.90 14.66 1.12
CA ARG A 742 35.78 15.76 0.14
C ARG A 742 34.77 15.45 -0.97
N ALA A 743 34.82 14.24 -1.54
CA ALA A 743 33.91 13.79 -2.58
C ALA A 743 32.46 13.68 -2.07
N LEU A 744 32.24 13.11 -0.88
CA LEU A 744 30.92 12.92 -0.28
C LEU A 744 30.30 14.25 0.18
N VAL A 745 31.10 15.21 0.66
CA VAL A 745 30.66 16.59 0.92
C VAL A 745 30.22 17.27 -0.37
N ALA A 746 30.95 17.10 -1.48
CA ALA A 746 30.57 17.67 -2.78
C ALA A 746 29.26 17.05 -3.32
N ALA A 747 29.24 15.72 -3.49
CA ALA A 747 28.12 14.99 -4.07
C ALA A 747 26.86 14.97 -3.17
N GLY A 748 27.06 14.96 -1.86
CA GLY A 748 26.02 14.56 -0.89
C GLY A 748 25.84 13.04 -0.84
N PRO A 749 25.01 12.54 0.10
CA PRO A 749 24.76 11.11 0.25
C PRO A 749 24.17 10.46 -1.01
N PRO A 750 24.42 9.15 -1.25
CA PRO A 750 23.89 8.45 -2.41
C PRO A 750 22.36 8.57 -2.53
N THR A 751 21.83 8.62 -3.76
CA THR A 751 20.39 8.61 -4.02
C THR A 751 20.04 7.56 -5.07
N GLU A 752 18.96 6.80 -4.87
CA GLU A 752 18.52 5.77 -5.81
C GLU A 752 17.83 6.41 -7.02
N THR A 753 18.48 6.37 -8.19
CA THR A 753 17.90 6.83 -9.45
C THR A 753 16.91 5.80 -10.00
N VAL A 754 15.64 5.97 -9.65
CA VAL A 754 14.53 5.15 -10.16
C VAL A 754 14.45 5.30 -11.69
N GLY A 755 14.83 4.25 -12.43
CA GLY A 755 14.65 4.15 -13.89
C GLY A 755 15.86 4.48 -14.76
N VAL A 756 17.08 4.64 -14.20
CA VAL A 756 18.30 4.96 -14.99
C VAL A 756 19.38 3.88 -14.83
N THR A 757 18.98 2.61 -14.89
CA THR A 757 19.88 1.46 -15.09
C THR A 757 19.24 0.49 -16.08
N ASP A 758 19.98 0.11 -17.13
CA ASP A 758 19.49 -0.77 -18.21
C ASP A 758 19.18 -2.22 -17.75
N THR A 759 19.45 -2.53 -16.49
CA THR A 759 19.03 -3.77 -15.84
C THR A 759 17.66 -3.59 -15.16
N LEU A 760 16.61 -4.05 -15.84
CA LEU A 760 15.30 -4.30 -15.20
C LEU A 760 15.46 -5.13 -13.91
N PRO A 761 14.61 -4.95 -12.88
CA PRO A 761 14.85 -5.48 -11.53
C PRO A 761 14.61 -6.99 -11.37
N PHE A 762 14.68 -7.77 -12.45
CA PHE A 762 14.53 -9.22 -12.46
C PHE A 762 15.68 -9.86 -13.25
N PRO A 763 16.30 -10.96 -12.75
CA PRO A 763 17.19 -11.75 -13.58
C PRO A 763 16.37 -12.42 -14.69
N SER A 764 16.44 -11.89 -15.90
CA SER A 764 15.91 -12.49 -17.13
C SER A 764 16.79 -13.64 -17.61
N THR A 765 17.10 -14.58 -16.71
CA THR A 765 17.81 -15.82 -17.03
C THR A 765 16.79 -16.95 -17.21
N PRO A 766 16.71 -17.61 -18.38
CA PRO A 766 15.90 -18.82 -18.50
C PRO A 766 16.44 -19.90 -17.55
N ILE A 767 15.55 -20.58 -16.83
CA ILE A 767 15.87 -21.62 -15.82
C ILE A 767 16.27 -22.92 -16.54
N ALA A 768 17.40 -22.88 -17.23
CA ALA A 768 17.99 -23.99 -17.97
C ALA A 768 19.54 -23.99 -17.96
N ALA A 769 20.19 -22.85 -17.67
CA ALA A 769 21.66 -22.71 -17.77
C ALA A 769 22.42 -22.67 -16.43
N ALA A 770 21.74 -22.46 -15.30
CA ALA A 770 22.39 -22.22 -14.00
C ALA A 770 22.94 -23.48 -13.29
N ALA A 771 22.85 -24.67 -13.91
CA ALA A 771 23.33 -25.93 -13.31
C ALA A 771 24.77 -26.32 -13.70
N HIS A 772 25.41 -25.60 -14.63
CA HIS A 772 26.76 -25.94 -15.13
C HIS A 772 27.84 -24.86 -14.90
N ALA A 773 27.51 -23.74 -14.25
CA ALA A 773 28.46 -22.64 -13.99
C ALA A 773 29.02 -22.60 -12.55
N ALA A 774 28.69 -23.58 -11.71
CA ALA A 774 29.10 -23.65 -10.30
C ALA A 774 30.04 -24.84 -10.01
N ALA A 775 31.00 -25.10 -10.90
CA ALA A 775 32.08 -26.06 -10.69
C ALA A 775 33.35 -25.65 -11.47
N GLY A 776 34.20 -24.83 -10.83
CA GLY A 776 35.62 -24.70 -11.20
C GLY A 776 36.43 -25.88 -10.62
N PRO A 777 37.53 -26.31 -11.26
CA PRO A 777 37.99 -27.70 -11.15
C PRO A 777 38.84 -28.08 -9.92
N ASP A 778 39.16 -27.15 -9.00
CA ASP A 778 40.25 -27.36 -8.02
C ASP A 778 39.82 -27.68 -6.56
N LEU A 779 38.55 -28.03 -6.30
CA LEU A 779 38.07 -28.31 -4.93
C LEU A 779 37.32 -29.64 -4.73
N LEU A 780 37.63 -30.67 -5.54
CA LEU A 780 36.91 -31.95 -5.53
C LEU A 780 37.78 -33.23 -5.40
N VAL A 781 39.05 -33.10 -4.98
CA VAL A 781 39.98 -34.23 -4.82
C VAL A 781 40.21 -34.64 -3.34
N SER A 782 39.94 -33.76 -2.36
CA SER A 782 40.36 -33.99 -0.96
C SER A 782 39.30 -34.56 0.02
N LEU A 783 38.04 -34.79 -0.41
CA LEU A 783 36.94 -35.16 0.51
C LEU A 783 36.21 -36.48 0.17
N THR A 784 36.63 -37.20 -0.88
CA THR A 784 36.03 -38.48 -1.28
C THR A 784 36.86 -39.72 -0.94
N GLN A 785 38.07 -39.56 -0.37
CA GLN A 785 38.92 -40.69 0.06
C GLN A 785 38.71 -41.13 1.52
N SER A 786 37.94 -40.39 2.33
CA SER A 786 37.82 -40.61 3.78
C SER A 786 36.59 -41.40 4.24
N ALA A 787 35.65 -41.73 3.34
CA ALA A 787 34.33 -42.26 3.70
C ALA A 787 33.97 -43.62 3.06
N SER A 788 34.93 -44.31 2.44
CA SER A 788 34.73 -45.60 1.76
C SER A 788 35.44 -46.80 2.42
N ARG A 789 36.06 -46.61 3.60
CA ARG A 789 36.81 -47.65 4.33
C ARG A 789 36.13 -48.27 5.55
N GLU A 790 34.96 -47.78 5.97
CA GLU A 790 34.18 -48.35 7.09
C GLU A 790 32.80 -48.86 6.63
N ARG A 791 32.81 -49.90 5.78
CA ARG A 791 31.67 -50.83 5.61
C ARG A 791 32.01 -52.15 4.89
N ARG A 792 33.14 -52.77 5.23
CA ARG A 792 33.45 -54.20 4.95
C ARG A 792 34.34 -54.81 6.04
N SER A 793 33.75 -55.04 7.20
CA SER A 793 34.17 -56.00 8.24
C SER A 793 32.96 -56.25 9.14
#